data_AF-A0A8C7ZT82-F1
#
_entry.id   AF-A0A8C7ZT82-F1
#
_cell.length_a   1.000
_cell.length_b   1.000
_cell.length_c   1.000
_cell.angle_alpha   90.00
_cell.angle_beta   90.00
_cell.angle_gamma   90.00
#
_symmetry.space_group_name_H-M   'P 1'
#
loop_
_entity.id
_entity.type
_entity.pdbx_description
1 polymer ?
#
loop_
_entity_poly.entity_id
_entity_poly.type
_entity_poly.pdbx_seq_one_letter_code
_entity_poly.pdbx_strand_id
1 'polypeptide(L)'
;MGNTAGRLEETESGSQMIKKSGIPAPREPASSIIRDRVSLRDQQRSSSVRRIVSSASTTSLSTLGKQSRSSTKSRTDAEGQERSHLEGQVKELQAETKAKDLEIKTLRLELQRCKTSPAFSLALSSSVSQQQSATASQEGEVAEALVLVGELREKNKKFQRELADLREENQTLKEKLLCLEASPLSSTNTSSKPLINGLTSDSSVTPEDRTGHLSPASPLKTSVSCSFDVTKDSTSPDSSEFEKIPFFSELGSSGEAGEAVAGGADNNAAGAGLSVQSLTEKINKMEESHHSTAEELQATLQELSDQHQVVQELTAENERLSEEKRLLQTSLQQQRERVEVLTQKNEMLSLRLQEQDHAQAQREEELSNQGPRLAELEQRYAEVVNSSRFEREKLVNIQQQLTGSLRALEEEHQVTQGEVCSLEEERNRLQAELEKEMESKGQASQAADEHRETAEHLRLENSRLKAQVDIERQKLAELKAMQSASDSTELQSLLKTAHAERDRLEVMLTELRQELHQAHAQTEQVRASLSKVELKCQNIQDQANAKERELLIRVKALEETGIQAENQVKELKETIFELEDQVEQQRAVNCHTSQAVLDMENLVKKLEEQKADTEKQLKTLNKQIKDEKEEWRRFQADLQTAVVVANDIKVEAQQELRALRRQLEEEQDRSAKLSADLEALQGVRLSTGATFDTKTAVEGH
;
A
#
# COMPACT_ATOMS: atom_id res chain seq x y z
N MET A 1 27.92 -41.06 32.55
CA MET A 1 27.03 -42.10 31.99
C MET A 1 26.33 -41.46 30.80
N GLY A 2 26.51 -41.86 29.54
CA GLY A 2 27.03 -43.12 28.98
C GLY A 2 25.96 -43.70 28.07
N ASN A 3 25.88 -43.28 26.80
CA ASN A 3 26.57 -43.85 25.61
C ASN A 3 25.94 -45.13 25.03
N THR A 4 25.08 -44.94 24.02
CA THR A 4 24.88 -45.78 22.82
C THR A 4 24.26 -44.85 21.76
N ALA A 5 24.83 -44.53 20.59
CA ALA A 5 25.51 -45.33 19.54
C ALA A 5 24.57 -46.34 18.87
N GLY A 6 24.39 -46.37 17.54
CA GLY A 6 24.87 -45.49 16.46
C GLY A 6 24.82 -46.20 15.08
N ARG A 7 25.07 -45.51 13.95
CA ARG A 7 25.44 -46.17 12.67
C ARG A 7 26.24 -45.26 11.71
N LEU A 8 27.25 -45.84 11.05
CA LEU A 8 28.23 -45.28 10.10
C LEU A 8 28.81 -46.45 9.23
N GLU A 9 29.58 -46.25 8.15
CA GLU A 9 29.88 -45.01 7.41
C GLU A 9 28.90 -44.84 6.21
N GLU A 10 29.20 -44.84 4.89
CA GLU A 10 30.38 -44.97 4.00
C GLU A 10 30.08 -44.05 2.77
N THR A 11 30.89 -43.15 2.19
CA THR A 11 32.32 -43.00 1.78
C THR A 11 32.69 -43.51 0.38
N GLU A 12 32.78 -42.59 -0.60
CA GLU A 12 33.76 -42.49 -1.73
C GLU A 12 33.27 -41.37 -2.71
N SER A 13 34.08 -40.67 -3.52
CA SER A 13 35.52 -40.35 -3.52
C SER A 13 35.77 -39.18 -4.50
N GLY A 14 36.73 -38.26 -4.24
CA GLY A 14 36.96 -37.10 -5.13
C GLY A 14 37.96 -36.03 -4.65
N SER A 15 39.25 -36.24 -4.88
CA SER A 15 40.31 -35.19 -4.74
C SER A 15 40.43 -34.36 -6.04
N GLN A 16 41.13 -33.22 -6.18
CA GLN A 16 42.34 -32.63 -5.57
C GLN A 16 42.21 -31.08 -5.55
N MET A 17 42.64 -30.30 -4.55
CA MET A 17 44.00 -29.96 -4.04
C MET A 17 44.89 -29.09 -4.98
N ILE A 18 45.20 -27.85 -4.57
CA ILE A 18 46.41 -27.06 -4.90
C ILE A 18 46.72 -26.07 -3.74
N LYS A 19 47.96 -25.53 -3.64
CA LYS A 19 48.53 -24.99 -2.38
C LYS A 19 49.10 -23.56 -2.45
N LYS A 20 48.81 -22.79 -1.39
CA LYS A 20 49.64 -21.78 -0.66
C LYS A 20 50.82 -21.03 -1.34
N SER A 21 50.87 -19.71 -1.05
CA SER A 21 52.04 -18.91 -0.58
C SER A 21 52.61 -17.82 -1.52
N GLY A 22 52.86 -16.62 -0.98
CA GLY A 22 53.63 -15.53 -1.63
C GLY A 22 53.19 -14.10 -1.26
N ILE A 23 53.91 -13.43 -0.34
CA ILE A 23 53.72 -12.02 0.11
C ILE A 23 54.93 -11.16 -0.34
N PRO A 24 54.99 -9.80 -0.19
CA PRO A 24 53.98 -8.81 0.26
C PRO A 24 53.87 -7.53 -0.62
N ALA A 25 53.01 -6.59 -0.23
CA ALA A 25 53.03 -5.18 -0.69
C ALA A 25 53.81 -4.26 0.31
N PRO A 26 54.29 -3.06 -0.11
CA PRO A 26 55.20 -2.24 0.70
C PRO A 26 54.54 -1.43 1.83
N ARG A 27 55.35 -1.06 2.83
CA ARG A 27 55.08 0.03 3.79
C ARG A 27 56.27 0.99 3.81
N GLU A 28 56.00 2.28 3.92
CA GLU A 28 57.02 3.27 4.33
C GLU A 28 57.35 3.13 5.82
N PRO A 29 58.56 3.53 6.22
CA PRO A 29 58.64 4.61 7.19
C PRO A 29 59.72 5.65 6.87
N ALA A 30 59.50 6.90 7.26
CA ALA A 30 60.48 7.97 7.14
C ALA A 30 61.55 7.92 8.23
N SER A 31 62.79 8.33 7.93
CA SER A 31 63.65 9.10 8.86
C SER A 31 64.96 9.64 8.28
N SER A 32 65.09 10.97 8.36
CA SER A 32 66.27 11.68 8.89
C SER A 32 67.58 11.84 8.09
N ILE A 33 68.04 13.10 8.05
CA ILE A 33 69.44 13.58 8.10
C ILE A 33 70.36 13.18 6.94
N ILE A 34 70.67 14.18 6.09
CA ILE A 34 72.04 14.68 5.94
C ILE A 34 71.99 16.21 5.85
N ARG A 35 72.96 16.87 6.48
CA ARG A 35 73.14 18.33 6.46
C ARG A 35 73.93 18.70 5.21
N ASP A 36 73.71 19.91 4.68
CA ASP A 36 74.78 20.90 4.84
C ASP A 36 74.26 22.34 4.95
N ARG A 37 75.16 23.24 5.35
CA ARG A 37 74.96 24.70 5.41
C ARG A 37 75.24 25.30 4.02
N VAL A 38 74.75 26.49 3.67
CA VAL A 38 75.23 27.80 4.14
C VAL A 38 74.08 28.80 4.32
N SER A 39 74.21 29.65 5.33
CA SER A 39 73.38 30.85 5.52
C SER A 39 74.19 32.09 5.14
N LEU A 40 73.55 33.13 4.60
CA LEU A 40 73.68 34.50 5.13
C LEU A 40 72.62 35.46 4.53
N ARG A 41 72.73 36.75 4.87
CA ARG A 41 71.63 37.72 4.94
C ARG A 41 72.07 39.10 4.41
N ASP A 42 71.08 39.96 4.18
CA ASP A 42 71.15 41.43 4.14
C ASP A 42 71.60 42.19 2.85
N GLN A 43 70.61 42.88 2.28
CA GLN A 43 70.56 44.34 2.05
C GLN A 43 71.16 45.04 0.79
N GLN A 44 70.20 45.58 0.02
CA GLN A 44 70.07 46.99 -0.43
C GLN A 44 70.68 47.48 -1.77
N ARG A 45 69.81 48.22 -2.50
CA ARG A 45 70.04 49.26 -3.55
C ARG A 45 70.60 48.76 -4.90
N SER A 46 69.77 48.70 -5.95
CA SER A 46 69.46 49.79 -6.92
C SER A 46 70.43 49.82 -8.13
N SER A 47 70.02 49.96 -9.40
CA SER A 47 68.66 50.10 -9.97
C SER A 47 68.61 49.98 -11.52
N SER A 48 67.45 49.56 -12.03
CA SER A 48 66.84 49.89 -13.36
C SER A 48 67.19 49.06 -14.62
N VAL A 49 66.17 48.95 -15.51
CA VAL A 49 66.22 48.63 -16.97
C VAL A 49 66.67 47.19 -17.33
N ARG A 50 65.91 46.32 -18.03
CA ARG A 50 64.90 46.52 -19.11
C ARG A 50 63.93 45.31 -19.26
N ARG A 51 62.66 45.56 -19.63
CA ARG A 51 61.61 44.68 -20.27
C ARG A 51 61.69 43.13 -20.18
N ILE A 52 60.56 42.46 -19.88
CA ILE A 52 59.82 41.53 -20.79
C ILE A 52 58.56 40.89 -20.15
N VAL A 53 57.45 40.91 -20.92
CA VAL A 53 56.24 40.04 -21.04
C VAL A 53 55.58 39.35 -19.82
N SER A 54 54.24 39.43 -19.85
CA SER A 54 53.19 38.79 -19.05
C SER A 54 53.25 37.28 -18.84
N SER A 55 52.58 36.81 -17.77
CA SER A 55 51.52 35.79 -17.86
C SER A 55 50.64 35.82 -16.60
N ALA A 56 49.35 35.56 -16.78
CA ALA A 56 48.41 35.30 -15.69
C ALA A 56 47.94 33.84 -15.77
N SER A 57 47.63 33.23 -14.62
CA SER A 57 46.77 32.05 -14.52
C SER A 57 46.26 31.91 -13.08
N THR A 58 45.01 31.47 -12.97
CA THR A 58 44.30 31.26 -11.70
C THR A 58 44.67 29.91 -11.07
N THR A 59 44.34 29.71 -9.79
CA THR A 59 44.36 28.35 -9.21
C THR A 59 43.27 28.17 -8.16
N SER A 60 42.13 27.71 -8.65
CA SER A 60 41.08 26.90 -8.01
C SER A 60 41.16 26.62 -6.50
N LEU A 61 40.12 27.06 -5.78
CA LEU A 61 39.73 26.45 -4.51
C LEU A 61 39.16 25.03 -4.77
N SER A 62 39.63 24.02 -4.02
CA SER A 62 39.02 22.67 -3.94
C SER A 62 39.57 21.84 -2.78
N THR A 63 38.86 21.74 -1.66
CA THR A 63 38.92 20.60 -0.71
C THR A 63 37.85 20.72 0.38
N LEU A 64 37.49 19.58 0.98
CA LEU A 64 36.51 19.38 2.07
C LEU A 64 35.04 19.75 1.74
N GLY A 65 34.05 18.93 2.11
CA GLY A 65 34.15 17.58 2.66
C GLY A 65 32.82 17.10 3.27
N LYS A 66 32.37 15.89 2.93
CA LYS A 66 31.25 15.24 3.64
C LYS A 66 31.76 14.63 4.96
N GLN A 67 31.27 15.09 6.11
CA GLN A 67 30.61 14.21 7.11
C GLN A 67 30.11 14.94 8.38
N SER A 68 28.84 14.67 8.68
CA SER A 68 28.21 14.39 9.99
C SER A 68 28.73 15.04 11.31
N ARG A 69 27.83 15.82 11.94
CA ARG A 69 27.52 15.89 13.38
C ARG A 69 28.68 16.05 14.40
N SER A 70 28.75 17.22 15.05
CA SER A 70 28.06 17.45 16.35
C SER A 70 28.44 18.80 17.03
N SER A 71 27.66 19.15 18.07
CA SER A 71 27.88 20.26 19.04
C SER A 71 27.61 21.70 18.56
N THR A 72 27.36 22.60 19.52
CA THR A 72 26.70 23.90 19.31
C THR A 72 27.35 25.08 20.06
N LYS A 73 27.90 26.06 19.33
CA LYS A 73 27.89 27.52 19.63
C LYS A 73 28.66 28.34 18.57
N SER A 74 28.65 29.68 18.72
CA SER A 74 29.32 30.70 17.88
C SER A 74 29.06 30.59 16.36
N ARG A 75 27.84 30.95 15.94
CA ARG A 75 27.47 31.06 14.52
C ARG A 75 27.83 32.43 13.90
N THR A 76 27.79 33.51 14.69
CA THR A 76 27.86 34.90 14.21
C THR A 76 29.22 35.32 13.68
N ASP A 77 30.32 34.87 14.30
CA ASP A 77 31.66 35.35 13.97
C ASP A 77 32.18 34.72 12.66
N ALA A 78 31.78 33.47 12.37
CA ALA A 78 32.06 32.80 11.12
C ALA A 78 31.38 33.49 9.93
N GLU A 79 30.07 33.79 10.03
CA GLU A 79 29.31 34.54 9.02
C GLU A 79 29.91 35.95 8.81
N GLY A 80 30.43 36.58 9.87
CA GLY A 80 31.14 37.86 9.78
C GLY A 80 32.47 37.78 9.03
N GLN A 81 33.29 36.77 9.33
CA GLN A 81 34.59 36.57 8.67
C GLN A 81 34.42 36.18 7.20
N GLU A 82 33.49 35.28 6.88
CA GLU A 82 33.13 34.90 5.51
C GLU A 82 32.65 36.11 4.70
N ARG A 83 31.76 36.94 5.28
CA ARG A 83 31.31 38.20 4.65
C ARG A 83 32.48 39.15 4.37
N SER A 84 33.45 39.27 5.29
CA SER A 84 34.62 40.13 5.07
C SER A 84 35.54 39.63 3.95
N HIS A 85 35.68 38.31 3.81
CA HIS A 85 36.43 37.68 2.72
C HIS A 85 35.74 37.92 1.36
N LEU A 86 34.42 37.69 1.28
CA LEU A 86 33.62 37.96 0.09
C LEU A 86 33.63 39.44 -0.30
N GLU A 87 33.58 40.37 0.67
CA GLU A 87 33.69 41.81 0.39
C GLU A 87 35.08 42.20 -0.13
N GLY A 88 36.15 41.53 0.34
CA GLY A 88 37.50 41.65 -0.21
C GLY A 88 37.57 41.17 -1.66
N GLN A 89 37.06 39.96 -1.92
CA GLN A 89 37.05 39.35 -3.26
C GLN A 89 36.22 40.16 -4.27
N VAL A 90 35.09 40.75 -3.85
CA VAL A 90 34.31 41.67 -4.68
C VAL A 90 35.09 42.95 -5.02
N LYS A 91 35.88 43.50 -4.08
CA LYS A 91 36.74 44.67 -4.33
C LYS A 91 37.90 44.36 -5.27
N GLU A 92 38.47 43.16 -5.17
CA GLU A 92 39.51 42.67 -6.09
C GLU A 92 38.97 42.49 -7.52
N LEU A 93 37.84 41.79 -7.67
CA LEU A 93 37.17 41.63 -8.97
C LEU A 93 36.78 42.98 -9.58
N GLN A 94 36.26 43.93 -8.78
CA GLN A 94 36.00 45.29 -9.25
C GLN A 94 37.25 46.08 -9.66
N ALA A 95 38.42 45.77 -9.09
CA ALA A 95 39.69 46.35 -9.52
C ALA A 95 40.18 45.72 -10.83
N GLU A 96 40.04 44.39 -10.98
CA GLU A 96 40.36 43.70 -12.22
C GLU A 96 39.48 44.14 -13.39
N THR A 97 38.15 44.27 -13.19
CA THR A 97 37.25 44.82 -14.22
C THR A 97 37.68 46.21 -14.67
N LYS A 98 38.05 47.10 -13.73
CA LYS A 98 38.55 48.46 -14.05
C LYS A 98 39.89 48.44 -14.78
N ALA A 99 40.77 47.48 -14.47
CA ALA A 99 42.02 47.29 -15.20
C ALA A 99 41.75 46.79 -16.64
N LYS A 100 40.82 45.86 -16.82
CA LYS A 100 40.38 45.34 -18.13
C LYS A 100 39.70 46.42 -18.97
N ASP A 101 38.88 47.28 -18.38
CA ASP A 101 38.31 48.45 -19.07
C ASP A 101 39.38 49.41 -19.61
N LEU A 102 40.47 49.61 -18.86
CA LEU A 102 41.60 50.45 -19.28
C LEU A 102 42.45 49.76 -20.37
N GLU A 103 42.62 48.44 -20.30
CA GLU A 103 43.23 47.63 -21.36
C GLU A 103 42.40 47.71 -22.65
N ILE A 104 41.08 47.52 -22.59
CA ILE A 104 40.16 47.64 -23.73
C ILE A 104 40.16 49.05 -24.32
N LYS A 105 40.19 50.11 -23.50
CA LYS A 105 40.31 51.50 -23.97
C LYS A 105 41.66 51.74 -24.68
N THR A 106 42.75 51.17 -24.16
CA THR A 106 44.09 51.27 -24.77
C THR A 106 44.13 50.53 -26.11
N LEU A 107 43.60 49.31 -26.17
CA LEU A 107 43.49 48.52 -27.39
C LEU A 107 42.60 49.19 -28.44
N ARG A 108 41.48 49.83 -28.05
CA ARG A 108 40.63 50.62 -28.96
C ARG A 108 41.36 51.84 -29.54
N LEU A 109 42.12 52.57 -28.71
CA LEU A 109 42.97 53.68 -29.17
C LEU A 109 44.10 53.21 -30.10
N GLU A 110 44.68 52.04 -29.85
CA GLU A 110 45.68 51.42 -30.74
C GLU A 110 45.05 50.96 -32.07
N LEU A 111 43.87 50.34 -32.04
CA LEU A 111 43.12 49.96 -33.25
C LEU A 111 42.77 51.19 -34.10
N GLN A 112 42.34 52.28 -33.45
CA GLN A 112 42.04 53.56 -34.10
C GLN A 112 43.31 54.22 -34.68
N ARG A 113 44.44 54.14 -33.98
CA ARG A 113 45.77 54.58 -34.47
C ARG A 113 46.22 53.77 -35.69
N CYS A 114 45.99 52.46 -35.72
CA CYS A 114 46.25 51.64 -36.90
C CYS A 114 45.32 52.01 -38.07
N LYS A 115 44.02 52.22 -37.81
CA LYS A 115 43.03 52.63 -38.82
C LYS A 115 43.25 54.03 -39.41
N THR A 116 44.05 54.88 -38.73
CA THR A 116 44.45 56.22 -39.19
C THR A 116 45.89 56.30 -39.72
N SER A 117 46.61 55.19 -39.81
CA SER A 117 47.97 55.16 -40.33
C SER A 117 48.00 54.97 -41.85
N PRO A 118 48.56 55.93 -42.64
CA PRO A 118 48.49 55.89 -44.11
C PRO A 118 49.33 54.77 -44.77
N ALA A 119 50.06 53.97 -43.98
CA ALA A 119 50.86 52.86 -44.49
C ALA A 119 50.02 51.66 -44.97
N PHE A 120 48.74 51.55 -44.58
CA PHE A 120 47.91 50.37 -44.88
C PHE A 120 47.16 50.44 -46.22
N SER A 121 46.97 51.64 -46.79
CA SER A 121 46.15 51.85 -47.99
C SER A 121 46.80 51.42 -49.31
N LEU A 122 48.09 51.08 -49.31
CA LEU A 122 48.83 50.65 -50.51
C LEU A 122 48.84 49.13 -50.73
N ALA A 123 48.37 48.33 -49.77
CA ALA A 123 48.49 46.87 -49.81
C ALA A 123 47.37 46.14 -50.60
N LEU A 124 46.41 46.87 -51.18
CA LEU A 124 45.23 46.30 -51.86
C LEU A 124 45.22 46.46 -53.39
N SER A 125 46.27 47.03 -54.00
CA SER A 125 46.27 47.45 -55.41
C SER A 125 47.16 46.61 -56.34
N SER A 126 47.72 45.48 -55.87
CA SER A 126 48.68 44.66 -56.62
C SER A 126 48.28 43.18 -56.69
N SER A 127 47.14 42.88 -57.31
CA SER A 127 46.63 41.51 -57.51
C SER A 127 46.27 41.23 -58.98
N VAL A 128 47.18 41.57 -59.89
CA VAL A 128 47.19 41.14 -61.30
C VAL A 128 48.57 40.59 -61.61
N SER A 129 48.66 39.55 -62.45
CA SER A 129 49.89 38.86 -62.88
C SER A 129 50.51 37.83 -61.91
N GLN A 130 49.80 36.71 -61.64
CA GLN A 130 50.47 35.43 -61.33
C GLN A 130 49.65 34.18 -61.73
N GLN A 131 49.33 34.06 -63.02
CA GLN A 131 48.57 32.93 -63.58
C GLN A 131 49.50 31.84 -64.15
N GLN A 132 50.29 31.15 -63.32
CA GLN A 132 51.14 30.03 -63.80
C GLN A 132 51.65 29.04 -62.72
N SER A 133 50.80 28.59 -61.79
CA SER A 133 51.16 27.49 -60.85
C SER A 133 49.99 26.67 -60.27
N ALA A 134 48.76 26.84 -60.77
CA ALA A 134 47.54 26.41 -60.07
C ALA A 134 47.06 24.96 -60.33
N THR A 135 47.79 24.15 -61.10
CA THR A 135 47.30 22.82 -61.55
C THR A 135 47.48 21.69 -60.55
N ALA A 136 48.33 21.81 -59.53
CA ALA A 136 48.63 20.72 -58.59
C ALA A 136 47.68 20.66 -57.36
N SER A 137 47.18 21.80 -56.89
CA SER A 137 46.31 21.84 -55.69
C SER A 137 44.87 21.41 -55.97
N GLN A 138 44.35 21.72 -57.16
CA GLN A 138 42.95 21.41 -57.53
C GLN A 138 42.68 19.91 -57.68
N GLU A 139 43.67 19.10 -58.09
CA GLU A 139 43.51 17.65 -58.19
C GLU A 139 43.31 16.98 -56.83
N GLY A 140 43.92 17.51 -55.76
CA GLY A 140 43.72 17.03 -54.39
C GLY A 140 42.32 17.31 -53.86
N GLU A 141 41.85 18.56 -53.97
CA GLU A 141 40.50 18.97 -53.54
C GLU A 141 39.40 18.22 -54.32
N VAL A 142 39.60 17.99 -55.63
CA VAL A 142 38.66 17.19 -56.45
C VAL A 142 38.66 15.72 -56.04
N ALA A 143 39.81 15.13 -55.68
CA ALA A 143 39.87 13.76 -55.19
C ALA A 143 39.15 13.60 -53.84
N GLU A 144 39.36 14.52 -52.89
CA GLU A 144 38.71 14.51 -51.58
C GLU A 144 37.19 14.72 -51.71
N ALA A 145 36.75 15.64 -52.57
CA ALA A 145 35.34 15.83 -52.89
C ALA A 145 34.69 14.57 -53.52
N LEU A 146 35.42 13.83 -54.37
CA LEU A 146 34.93 12.57 -54.94
C LEU A 146 34.78 11.46 -53.88
N VAL A 147 35.67 11.38 -52.90
CA VAL A 147 35.55 10.46 -51.75
C VAL A 147 34.34 10.82 -50.89
N LEU A 148 34.16 12.09 -50.54
CA LEU A 148 33.03 12.57 -49.74
C LEU A 148 31.67 12.31 -50.45
N VAL A 149 31.61 12.52 -51.78
CA VAL A 149 30.44 12.17 -52.59
C VAL A 149 30.23 10.65 -52.66
N GLY A 150 31.29 9.85 -52.60
CA GLY A 150 31.21 8.40 -52.43
C GLY A 150 30.54 7.99 -51.11
N GLU A 151 31.05 8.51 -49.98
CA GLU A 151 30.46 8.26 -48.66
C GLU A 151 29.00 8.71 -48.56
N LEU A 152 28.67 9.89 -49.10
CA LEU A 152 27.30 10.41 -49.08
C LEU A 152 26.34 9.52 -49.90
N ARG A 153 26.80 8.97 -51.03
CA ARG A 153 26.04 7.96 -51.80
C ARG A 153 25.86 6.66 -51.03
N GLU A 154 26.86 6.21 -50.29
CA GLU A 154 26.76 4.99 -49.47
C GLU A 154 25.83 5.18 -48.25
N LYS A 155 25.95 6.31 -47.54
CA LYS A 155 25.04 6.70 -46.46
C LYS A 155 23.58 6.78 -46.96
N ASN A 156 23.36 7.37 -48.14
CA ASN A 156 22.04 7.39 -48.78
C ASN A 156 21.54 5.96 -49.13
N LYS A 157 22.39 5.09 -49.71
CA LYS A 157 22.08 3.66 -49.91
C LYS A 157 21.83 2.88 -48.61
N LYS A 158 22.35 3.33 -47.46
CA LYS A 158 22.03 2.74 -46.15
C LYS A 158 20.63 3.16 -45.70
N PHE A 159 20.35 4.47 -45.69
CA PHE A 159 19.01 4.98 -45.37
C PHE A 159 17.91 4.42 -46.28
N GLN A 160 18.19 4.19 -47.57
CA GLN A 160 17.23 3.55 -48.49
C GLN A 160 16.90 2.09 -48.13
N ARG A 161 17.84 1.34 -47.55
CA ARG A 161 17.60 -0.03 -47.03
C ARG A 161 16.85 0.01 -45.71
N GLU A 162 17.30 0.85 -44.78
CA GLU A 162 16.63 1.07 -43.50
C GLU A 162 15.16 1.52 -43.67
N LEU A 163 14.88 2.35 -44.69
CA LEU A 163 13.53 2.73 -45.11
C LEU A 163 12.75 1.64 -45.88
N ALA A 164 13.40 0.56 -46.33
CA ALA A 164 12.73 -0.64 -46.83
C ALA A 164 12.41 -1.60 -45.68
N ASP A 165 13.39 -1.86 -44.82
CA ASP A 165 13.27 -2.71 -43.63
C ASP A 165 12.13 -2.19 -42.71
N LEU A 166 12.08 -0.88 -42.45
CA LEU A 166 11.00 -0.24 -41.68
C LEU A 166 9.64 -0.28 -42.37
N ARG A 167 9.58 -0.40 -43.71
CA ARG A 167 8.30 -0.59 -44.44
C ARG A 167 7.83 -2.03 -44.35
N GLU A 168 8.74 -3.00 -44.41
CA GLU A 168 8.44 -4.42 -44.20
C GLU A 168 7.98 -4.69 -42.76
N GLU A 169 8.62 -4.06 -41.76
CA GLU A 169 8.16 -4.11 -40.37
C GLU A 169 6.76 -3.46 -40.23
N ASN A 170 6.56 -2.27 -40.81
CA ASN A 170 5.25 -1.59 -40.74
C ASN A 170 4.14 -2.38 -41.46
N GLN A 171 4.45 -3.11 -42.53
CA GLN A 171 3.54 -4.04 -43.19
C GLN A 171 3.25 -5.26 -42.29
N THR A 172 4.29 -5.87 -41.72
CA THR A 172 4.17 -6.99 -40.77
C THR A 172 3.33 -6.61 -39.54
N LEU A 173 3.45 -5.37 -39.06
CA LEU A 173 2.64 -4.84 -37.95
C LEU A 173 1.17 -4.62 -38.35
N LYS A 174 0.89 -4.18 -39.58
CA LYS A 174 -0.48 -4.10 -40.12
C LYS A 174 -1.11 -5.49 -40.28
N GLU A 175 -0.35 -6.48 -40.74
CA GLU A 175 -0.82 -7.86 -40.85
C GLU A 175 -1.09 -8.48 -39.47
N LYS A 176 -0.22 -8.23 -38.48
CA LYS A 176 -0.49 -8.58 -37.08
C LYS A 176 -1.73 -7.89 -36.52
N LEU A 177 -1.95 -6.60 -36.82
CA LEU A 177 -3.15 -5.87 -36.42
C LEU A 177 -4.41 -6.49 -37.06
N LEU A 178 -4.39 -6.79 -38.35
CA LEU A 178 -5.47 -7.48 -39.07
C LEU A 178 -5.76 -8.87 -38.48
N CYS A 179 -4.75 -9.64 -38.06
CA CYS A 179 -4.95 -10.91 -37.37
C CYS A 179 -5.57 -10.77 -35.97
N LEU A 180 -5.26 -9.68 -35.26
CA LEU A 180 -5.87 -9.36 -33.96
C LEU A 180 -7.32 -8.88 -34.13
N GLU A 181 -7.61 -8.06 -35.14
CA GLU A 181 -8.97 -7.62 -35.49
C GLU A 181 -9.85 -8.76 -36.03
N ALA A 182 -9.25 -9.75 -36.70
CA ALA A 182 -9.93 -10.96 -37.17
C ALA A 182 -10.16 -12.04 -36.09
N SER A 183 -9.66 -11.83 -34.87
CA SER A 183 -9.83 -12.79 -33.76
C SER A 183 -11.14 -12.52 -32.99
N PRO A 184 -12.11 -13.45 -32.99
CA PRO A 184 -13.42 -13.21 -32.39
C PRO A 184 -13.35 -13.09 -30.85
N LEU A 185 -13.98 -12.03 -30.34
CA LEU A 185 -14.01 -11.65 -28.92
C LEU A 185 -14.60 -12.74 -28.01
N SER A 186 -13.90 -13.05 -26.91
CA SER A 186 -14.47 -13.75 -25.77
C SER A 186 -14.42 -12.86 -24.52
N SER A 187 -15.61 -12.41 -24.12
CA SER A 187 -15.99 -11.60 -22.94
C SER A 187 -15.04 -11.63 -21.72
N THR A 188 -14.81 -10.52 -21.02
CA THR A 188 -15.85 -9.83 -20.22
C THR A 188 -15.47 -8.39 -19.81
N ASN A 189 -16.50 -7.56 -19.56
CA ASN A 189 -16.59 -6.31 -18.78
C ASN A 189 -15.29 -5.64 -18.29
N THR A 190 -15.08 -4.33 -18.54
CA THR A 190 -15.89 -3.28 -17.87
C THR A 190 -15.99 -1.96 -18.65
N SER A 191 -16.97 -1.14 -18.25
CA SER A 191 -17.35 0.14 -18.85
C SER A 191 -16.27 1.24 -18.74
N SER A 192 -15.91 1.87 -19.86
CA SER A 192 -16.08 3.34 -20.04
C SER A 192 -15.72 3.83 -21.46
N LYS A 193 -16.60 4.67 -22.02
CA LYS A 193 -16.53 5.41 -23.30
C LYS A 193 -17.61 6.52 -23.24
N PRO A 194 -17.64 7.51 -24.15
CA PRO A 194 -16.60 7.98 -25.08
C PRO A 194 -16.39 9.52 -25.02
N LEU A 195 -15.40 10.04 -25.77
CA LEU A 195 -15.57 10.97 -26.92
C LEU A 195 -14.32 11.84 -27.13
N ILE A 196 -13.83 11.84 -28.37
CA ILE A 196 -13.33 13.08 -28.99
C ILE A 196 -13.81 13.12 -30.45
N ASN A 197 -13.92 14.32 -31.00
CA ASN A 197 -14.69 14.62 -32.21
C ASN A 197 -13.74 15.14 -33.31
N GLY A 198 -13.96 14.79 -34.59
CA GLY A 198 -13.03 15.16 -35.68
C GLY A 198 -13.45 14.70 -37.07
N LEU A 199 -14.19 15.57 -37.77
CA LEU A 199 -14.55 15.51 -39.20
C LEU A 199 -13.29 15.34 -40.09
N THR A 200 -13.34 14.83 -41.33
CA THR A 200 -14.11 15.35 -42.49
C THR A 200 -14.31 14.35 -43.63
N SER A 201 -15.43 14.49 -44.38
CA SER A 201 -15.64 14.32 -45.85
C SER A 201 -15.16 13.04 -46.58
N ASP A 202 -15.81 12.54 -47.64
CA ASP A 202 -16.87 13.11 -48.50
C ASP A 202 -17.71 12.01 -49.21
N SER A 203 -18.73 12.44 -49.97
CA SER A 203 -19.24 11.80 -51.20
C SER A 203 -20.17 10.56 -51.12
N SER A 204 -21.45 10.86 -50.88
CA SER A 204 -22.57 10.59 -51.82
C SER A 204 -23.23 9.18 -51.99
N VAL A 205 -24.46 9.24 -52.53
CA VAL A 205 -25.34 8.17 -53.07
C VAL A 205 -26.08 7.26 -52.06
N THR A 206 -27.33 7.64 -51.79
CA THR A 206 -28.51 6.77 -51.55
C THR A 206 -29.34 6.69 -52.86
N PRO A 207 -30.43 5.89 -53.01
CA PRO A 207 -31.12 5.00 -52.05
C PRO A 207 -31.51 3.61 -52.64
N GLU A 208 -32.50 2.93 -52.03
CA GLU A 208 -33.43 1.91 -52.61
C GLU A 208 -32.88 0.51 -52.98
N ASP A 209 -33.61 -0.61 -52.84
CA ASP A 209 -34.88 -0.95 -52.14
C ASP A 209 -34.98 -2.51 -51.99
N ARG A 210 -36.05 -3.01 -51.35
CA ARG A 210 -36.74 -4.31 -51.60
C ARG A 210 -36.25 -5.66 -51.02
N THR A 211 -36.96 -6.05 -49.96
CA THR A 211 -37.77 -7.29 -49.79
C THR A 211 -37.15 -8.71 -49.87
N GLY A 212 -37.53 -9.56 -48.91
CA GLY A 212 -37.37 -11.03 -48.96
C GLY A 212 -37.19 -11.69 -47.58
N HIS A 213 -38.12 -11.56 -46.64
CA HIS A 213 -39.11 -12.61 -46.34
C HIS A 213 -38.63 -14.06 -46.48
N LEU A 214 -38.31 -14.72 -45.35
CA LEU A 214 -38.76 -16.09 -45.00
C LEU A 214 -38.17 -16.52 -43.63
N SER A 215 -39.03 -17.00 -42.73
CA SER A 215 -38.67 -17.98 -41.68
C SER A 215 -39.34 -19.30 -42.09
N PRO A 216 -38.80 -20.50 -41.76
CA PRO A 216 -39.02 -21.03 -40.40
C PRO A 216 -37.98 -22.06 -39.87
N ALA A 217 -38.27 -22.56 -38.67
CA ALA A 217 -37.96 -23.91 -38.14
C ALA A 217 -36.55 -24.26 -37.62
N SER A 218 -36.56 -25.18 -36.64
CA SER A 218 -35.41 -25.81 -35.95
C SER A 218 -35.02 -27.14 -36.63
N PRO A 219 -33.84 -27.70 -36.33
CA PRO A 219 -33.88 -28.97 -35.57
C PRO A 219 -32.76 -29.19 -34.53
N LEU A 220 -33.17 -29.33 -33.27
CA LEU A 220 -32.98 -30.51 -32.39
C LEU A 220 -31.65 -31.35 -32.37
N LYS A 221 -31.18 -31.57 -31.12
CA LYS A 221 -30.55 -32.79 -30.51
C LYS A 221 -29.03 -33.08 -30.62
N THR A 222 -28.39 -33.04 -29.44
CA THR A 222 -27.93 -34.22 -28.64
C THR A 222 -28.28 -33.94 -27.16
N SER A 223 -28.81 -34.85 -26.32
CA SER A 223 -28.22 -36.06 -25.66
C SER A 223 -27.11 -35.68 -24.66
N VAL A 224 -27.01 -36.09 -23.38
CA VAL A 224 -27.53 -37.24 -22.55
C VAL A 224 -27.57 -36.79 -21.05
N SER A 225 -28.24 -37.38 -20.02
CA SER A 225 -29.58 -37.98 -19.78
C SER A 225 -29.74 -38.41 -18.28
N CYS A 226 -30.94 -38.27 -17.68
CA CYS A 226 -31.42 -38.92 -16.41
C CYS A 226 -30.76 -38.50 -15.06
N SER A 227 -31.35 -38.65 -13.85
CA SER A 227 -32.63 -39.26 -13.37
C SER A 227 -33.08 -38.53 -12.07
N PHE A 228 -34.29 -37.94 -11.97
CA PHE A 228 -35.56 -38.46 -11.39
C PHE A 228 -35.59 -38.78 -9.87
N ASP A 229 -36.68 -38.36 -9.21
CA ASP A 229 -37.00 -38.41 -7.77
C ASP A 229 -38.45 -38.89 -7.55
N VAL A 230 -38.68 -39.86 -6.65
CA VAL A 230 -39.90 -40.02 -5.81
C VAL A 230 -39.58 -40.90 -4.58
N THR A 231 -39.80 -40.40 -3.37
CA THR A 231 -40.38 -41.04 -2.14
C THR A 231 -40.04 -40.15 -0.93
N LYS A 232 -40.88 -39.86 0.06
CA LYS A 232 -42.15 -40.42 0.56
C LYS A 232 -42.08 -41.85 1.11
N ASP A 233 -41.46 -41.99 2.29
CA ASP A 233 -42.25 -42.35 3.47
C ASP A 233 -41.61 -41.79 4.76
N SER A 234 -42.21 -42.14 5.90
CA SER A 234 -41.98 -41.64 7.25
C SER A 234 -41.05 -42.53 8.06
N THR A 235 -40.31 -41.93 9.02
CA THR A 235 -40.27 -42.38 10.43
C THR A 235 -39.37 -41.51 11.30
N SER A 236 -39.86 -41.17 12.49
CA SER A 236 -39.07 -40.96 13.69
C SER A 236 -39.81 -41.60 14.87
N PRO A 237 -39.10 -42.05 15.90
CA PRO A 237 -39.67 -42.23 17.23
C PRO A 237 -38.97 -41.32 18.25
N ASP A 238 -39.78 -40.71 19.12
CA ASP A 238 -39.36 -39.92 20.28
C ASP A 238 -39.56 -40.75 21.58
N SER A 239 -39.07 -40.20 22.70
CA SER A 239 -39.43 -40.42 24.11
C SER A 239 -40.63 -41.35 24.38
N SER A 240 -40.48 -42.42 25.16
CA SER A 240 -40.23 -42.47 26.62
C SER A 240 -41.45 -42.13 27.48
N GLU A 241 -41.57 -42.84 28.60
CA GLU A 241 -42.38 -42.53 29.79
C GLU A 241 -43.93 -42.49 29.65
N PHE A 242 -44.58 -43.61 30.00
CA PHE A 242 -45.73 -43.55 30.92
C PHE A 242 -45.91 -44.88 31.68
N GLU A 243 -45.72 -44.86 32.99
CA GLU A 243 -45.99 -46.00 33.88
C GLU A 243 -47.27 -45.72 34.67
N LYS A 244 -48.19 -46.69 34.77
CA LYS A 244 -49.45 -46.50 35.52
C LYS A 244 -49.95 -47.78 36.20
N ILE A 245 -50.36 -47.59 37.47
CA ILE A 245 -50.59 -48.62 38.48
C ILE A 245 -51.97 -49.31 38.29
N PRO A 246 -52.06 -50.65 38.44
CA PRO A 246 -53.34 -51.37 38.61
C PRO A 246 -53.82 -51.40 40.08
N PHE A 247 -55.14 -51.32 40.30
CA PHE A 247 -55.78 -51.54 41.60
C PHE A 247 -56.04 -53.03 41.88
N PHE A 248 -56.06 -53.41 43.17
CA PHE A 248 -56.88 -54.51 43.72
C PHE A 248 -57.31 -54.17 45.17
N SER A 249 -58.08 -55.05 45.83
CA SER A 249 -59.14 -54.66 46.79
C SER A 249 -59.02 -55.29 48.21
N GLU A 250 -60.02 -55.00 49.06
CA GLU A 250 -60.59 -55.81 50.19
C GLU A 250 -60.37 -55.40 51.68
N LEU A 251 -61.41 -54.72 52.22
CA LEU A 251 -62.37 -55.21 53.26
C LEU A 251 -61.99 -55.48 54.75
N GLY A 252 -62.65 -54.75 55.68
CA GLY A 252 -63.03 -55.17 57.05
C GLY A 252 -62.05 -54.87 58.22
N SER A 253 -62.43 -54.92 59.52
CA SER A 253 -63.75 -54.91 60.21
C SER A 253 -63.63 -54.85 61.77
N SER A 254 -64.42 -54.02 62.50
CA SER A 254 -64.72 -54.04 63.98
C SER A 254 -63.54 -53.94 65.00
N GLY A 255 -63.64 -53.62 66.30
CA GLY A 255 -64.72 -53.24 67.25
C GLY A 255 -65.19 -54.39 68.19
N GLU A 256 -65.45 -54.30 69.51
CA GLU A 256 -65.50 -53.29 70.62
C GLU A 256 -65.62 -54.06 71.99
N ALA A 257 -65.49 -53.58 73.26
CA ALA A 257 -64.82 -52.45 73.97
C ALA A 257 -65.00 -52.60 75.55
N GLY A 258 -64.22 -51.89 76.40
CA GLY A 258 -64.32 -51.83 77.90
C GLY A 258 -63.12 -52.48 78.66
N GLU A 259 -62.53 -52.01 79.78
CA GLU A 259 -62.95 -51.42 81.10
C GLU A 259 -63.53 -52.43 82.14
N ALA A 260 -63.23 -52.41 83.46
CA ALA A 260 -62.20 -51.73 84.28
C ALA A 260 -62.14 -52.21 85.79
N VAL A 261 -60.96 -52.05 86.45
CA VAL A 261 -60.71 -51.76 87.91
C VAL A 261 -60.89 -52.82 89.05
N ALA A 262 -59.82 -52.90 89.89
CA ALA A 262 -59.56 -53.44 91.27
C ALA A 262 -60.69 -53.85 92.26
N GLY A 263 -60.49 -54.66 93.33
CA GLY A 263 -59.30 -55.36 93.88
C GLY A 263 -59.11 -55.22 95.42
N GLY A 264 -58.54 -56.21 96.13
CA GLY A 264 -57.78 -56.00 97.40
C GLY A 264 -58.04 -56.85 98.68
N ALA A 265 -56.98 -57.57 99.11
CA ALA A 265 -56.50 -57.78 100.49
C ALA A 265 -57.26 -58.65 101.55
N ASP A 266 -57.02 -59.96 101.53
CA ASP A 266 -56.19 -60.70 102.52
C ASP A 266 -56.15 -60.27 104.03
N ASN A 267 -56.66 -61.10 104.97
CA ASN A 267 -55.79 -61.87 105.92
C ASN A 267 -56.42 -62.72 107.06
N ASN A 268 -55.72 -63.84 107.35
CA ASN A 268 -55.43 -64.50 108.66
C ASN A 268 -56.41 -65.38 109.49
N ALA A 269 -55.83 -66.51 109.95
CA ALA A 269 -55.95 -67.24 111.25
C ALA A 269 -57.32 -67.61 111.90
N ALA A 270 -57.46 -68.66 112.74
CA ALA A 270 -56.76 -69.94 112.97
C ALA A 270 -57.56 -70.79 114.00
N GLY A 271 -57.27 -72.10 114.16
CA GLY A 271 -57.61 -72.87 115.38
C GLY A 271 -58.68 -73.96 115.26
N ALA A 272 -58.25 -75.21 115.10
CA ALA A 272 -59.05 -76.42 114.90
C ALA A 272 -60.16 -76.75 115.94
N GLY A 273 -61.30 -77.27 115.45
CA GLY A 273 -62.34 -77.92 116.26
C GLY A 273 -63.07 -79.01 115.48
N LEU A 274 -62.62 -80.27 115.58
CA LEU A 274 -63.04 -81.37 114.69
C LEU A 274 -64.55 -81.68 114.78
N SER A 275 -65.28 -81.32 113.72
CA SER A 275 -66.72 -81.53 113.51
C SER A 275 -67.00 -81.52 112.00
N VAL A 276 -68.17 -81.99 111.57
CA VAL A 276 -68.63 -81.80 110.17
C VAL A 276 -68.62 -80.31 109.80
N GLN A 277 -68.95 -79.44 110.76
CA GLN A 277 -68.91 -77.99 110.61
C GLN A 277 -67.50 -77.47 110.31
N SER A 278 -66.46 -78.05 110.91
CA SER A 278 -65.05 -77.74 110.60
C SER A 278 -64.58 -78.31 109.25
N LEU A 279 -65.24 -79.35 108.72
CA LEU A 279 -65.02 -79.77 107.33
C LEU A 279 -65.71 -78.80 106.36
N THR A 280 -66.91 -78.31 106.67
CA THR A 280 -67.58 -77.25 105.88
C THR A 280 -66.76 -75.96 105.90
N GLU A 281 -66.34 -75.46 107.06
CA GLU A 281 -65.45 -74.29 107.16
C GLU A 281 -64.11 -74.52 106.44
N LYS A 282 -63.56 -75.74 106.43
CA LYS A 282 -62.36 -76.05 105.67
C LYS A 282 -62.61 -76.12 104.15
N ILE A 283 -63.79 -76.54 103.71
CA ILE A 283 -64.21 -76.48 102.31
C ILE A 283 -64.42 -75.02 101.89
N ASN A 284 -65.27 -74.26 102.59
CA ASN A 284 -65.48 -72.83 102.36
C ASN A 284 -64.14 -72.07 102.34
N LYS A 285 -63.23 -72.30 103.30
CA LYS A 285 -61.91 -71.64 103.30
C LYS A 285 -60.99 -72.10 102.16
N MET A 286 -61.16 -73.31 101.64
CA MET A 286 -60.47 -73.72 100.40
C MET A 286 -61.11 -73.03 99.18
N GLU A 287 -62.43 -72.96 99.11
CA GLU A 287 -63.18 -72.26 98.06
C GLU A 287 -62.84 -70.76 98.05
N GLU A 288 -62.85 -70.07 99.19
CA GLU A 288 -62.39 -68.69 99.36
C GLU A 288 -60.93 -68.54 98.90
N SER A 289 -60.02 -69.43 99.29
CA SER A 289 -58.63 -69.38 98.84
C SER A 289 -58.49 -69.63 97.33
N HIS A 290 -59.36 -70.47 96.74
CA HIS A 290 -59.40 -70.70 95.29
C HIS A 290 -59.96 -69.48 94.55
N HIS A 291 -60.96 -68.78 95.11
CA HIS A 291 -61.47 -67.53 94.53
C HIS A 291 -60.43 -66.40 94.64
N SER A 292 -59.77 -66.21 95.79
CA SER A 292 -58.66 -65.24 95.93
C SER A 292 -57.53 -65.55 94.94
N THR A 293 -57.09 -66.82 94.87
CA THR A 293 -56.07 -67.23 93.89
C THR A 293 -56.53 -66.99 92.45
N ALA A 294 -57.81 -67.21 92.13
CA ALA A 294 -58.35 -66.97 90.79
C ALA A 294 -58.48 -65.47 90.47
N GLU A 295 -58.85 -64.64 91.44
CA GLU A 295 -58.93 -63.18 91.31
C GLU A 295 -57.54 -62.56 91.17
N GLU A 296 -56.56 -63.02 91.95
CA GLU A 296 -55.14 -62.66 91.83
C GLU A 296 -54.54 -63.11 90.47
N LEU A 297 -54.91 -64.30 90.00
CA LEU A 297 -54.54 -64.76 88.65
C LEU A 297 -55.23 -63.93 87.55
N GLN A 298 -56.50 -63.54 87.72
CA GLN A 298 -57.19 -62.66 86.78
C GLN A 298 -56.60 -61.24 86.78
N ALA A 299 -56.23 -60.71 87.94
CA ALA A 299 -55.58 -59.41 88.08
C ALA A 299 -54.17 -59.40 87.45
N THR A 300 -53.38 -60.46 87.65
CA THR A 300 -52.06 -60.58 87.00
C THR A 300 -52.18 -60.84 85.49
N LEU A 301 -53.22 -61.54 85.01
CA LEU A 301 -53.52 -61.63 83.58
C LEU A 301 -53.93 -60.28 82.99
N GLN A 302 -54.71 -59.47 83.71
CA GLN A 302 -55.05 -58.11 83.28
C GLN A 302 -53.80 -57.22 83.27
N GLU A 303 -52.96 -57.25 84.31
CA GLU A 303 -51.72 -56.47 84.35
C GLU A 303 -50.77 -56.87 83.21
N LEU A 304 -50.65 -58.17 82.90
CA LEU A 304 -49.90 -58.64 81.73
C LEU A 304 -50.51 -58.16 80.41
N SER A 305 -51.84 -58.02 80.31
CA SER A 305 -52.51 -57.46 79.13
C SER A 305 -52.26 -55.96 79.00
N ASP A 306 -52.31 -55.21 80.11
CA ASP A 306 -52.05 -53.77 80.14
C ASP A 306 -50.58 -53.49 79.82
N GLN A 307 -49.66 -54.29 80.35
CA GLN A 307 -48.23 -54.26 79.98
C GLN A 307 -48.03 -54.60 78.50
N HIS A 308 -48.79 -55.54 77.93
CA HIS A 308 -48.73 -55.86 76.50
C HIS A 308 -49.21 -54.69 75.63
N GLN A 309 -50.31 -54.03 76.01
CA GLN A 309 -50.81 -52.82 75.36
C GLN A 309 -49.77 -51.69 75.40
N VAL A 310 -49.15 -51.43 76.55
CA VAL A 310 -48.09 -50.42 76.68
C VAL A 310 -46.86 -50.77 75.83
N VAL A 311 -46.48 -52.05 75.73
CA VAL A 311 -45.41 -52.49 74.83
C VAL A 311 -45.78 -52.28 73.35
N GLN A 312 -47.04 -52.50 72.97
CA GLN A 312 -47.53 -52.25 71.61
C GLN A 312 -47.52 -50.75 71.27
N GLU A 313 -47.99 -49.89 72.18
CA GLU A 313 -47.95 -48.43 72.03
C GLU A 313 -46.51 -47.90 71.95
N LEU A 314 -45.61 -48.35 72.83
CA LEU A 314 -44.19 -48.00 72.77
C LEU A 314 -43.51 -48.51 71.49
N THR A 315 -43.97 -49.63 70.92
CA THR A 315 -43.46 -50.13 69.63
C THR A 315 -43.92 -49.23 68.48
N ALA A 316 -45.21 -48.89 68.43
CA ALA A 316 -45.75 -47.98 67.41
C ALA A 316 -45.12 -46.57 67.49
N GLU A 317 -44.87 -46.06 68.71
CA GLU A 317 -44.15 -44.79 68.90
C GLU A 317 -42.67 -44.89 68.48
N ASN A 318 -42.01 -46.04 68.67
CA ASN A 318 -40.66 -46.27 68.18
C ASN A 318 -40.60 -46.27 66.64
N GLU A 319 -41.57 -46.93 65.99
CA GLU A 319 -41.74 -46.92 64.54
C GLU A 319 -41.99 -45.49 64.02
N ARG A 320 -42.91 -44.75 64.66
CA ARG A 320 -43.20 -43.33 64.35
C ARG A 320 -41.96 -42.45 64.46
N LEU A 321 -41.18 -42.58 65.55
CA LEU A 321 -39.92 -41.86 65.75
C LEU A 321 -38.82 -42.28 64.75
N SER A 322 -38.83 -43.55 64.32
CA SER A 322 -37.94 -44.05 63.26
C SER A 322 -38.29 -43.44 61.90
N GLU A 323 -39.57 -43.25 61.60
CA GLU A 323 -40.03 -42.52 60.41
C GLU A 323 -39.68 -41.03 60.46
N GLU A 324 -39.90 -40.35 61.58
CA GLU A 324 -39.49 -38.95 61.76
C GLU A 324 -37.97 -38.79 61.59
N LYS A 325 -37.18 -39.67 62.20
CA LYS A 325 -35.72 -39.73 62.02
C LYS A 325 -35.33 -39.94 60.55
N ARG A 326 -36.02 -40.83 59.83
CA ARG A 326 -35.80 -41.08 58.38
C ARG A 326 -36.11 -39.83 57.55
N LEU A 327 -37.22 -39.14 57.84
CA LEU A 327 -37.61 -37.90 57.15
C LEU A 327 -36.65 -36.74 57.45
N LEU A 328 -36.17 -36.62 58.69
CA LEU A 328 -35.12 -35.65 59.06
C LEU A 328 -33.80 -35.97 58.36
N GLN A 329 -33.43 -37.26 58.25
CA GLN A 329 -32.22 -37.68 57.55
C GLN A 329 -32.27 -37.39 56.04
N THR A 330 -33.40 -37.64 55.36
CA THR A 330 -33.55 -37.30 53.94
C THR A 330 -33.61 -35.78 53.72
N SER A 331 -34.26 -35.03 54.61
CA SER A 331 -34.29 -33.56 54.56
C SER A 331 -32.89 -32.95 54.73
N LEU A 332 -32.10 -33.44 55.69
CA LEU A 332 -30.71 -33.04 55.90
C LEU A 332 -29.83 -33.38 54.69
N GLN A 333 -30.05 -34.55 54.07
CA GLN A 333 -29.32 -34.97 52.87
C GLN A 333 -29.63 -34.06 51.68
N GLN A 334 -30.91 -33.76 51.41
CA GLN A 334 -31.30 -32.77 50.41
C GLN A 334 -30.73 -31.36 50.69
N GLN A 335 -30.60 -30.96 51.96
CA GLN A 335 -29.97 -29.70 52.32
C GLN A 335 -28.47 -29.69 52.00
N ARG A 336 -27.75 -30.80 52.25
CA ARG A 336 -26.34 -30.95 51.88
C ARG A 336 -26.14 -30.85 50.37
N GLU A 337 -26.93 -31.59 49.60
CA GLU A 337 -26.90 -31.58 48.12
C GLU A 337 -27.17 -30.16 47.57
N ARG A 338 -28.13 -29.43 48.14
CA ARG A 338 -28.40 -28.02 47.78
C ARG A 338 -27.22 -27.10 48.09
N VAL A 339 -26.52 -27.31 49.21
CA VAL A 339 -25.30 -26.53 49.56
C VAL A 339 -24.16 -26.88 48.61
N GLU A 340 -23.95 -28.15 48.30
CA GLU A 340 -22.89 -28.62 47.39
C GLU A 340 -23.09 -28.10 45.95
N VAL A 341 -24.33 -28.09 45.45
CA VAL A 341 -24.67 -27.45 44.17
C VAL A 341 -24.45 -25.94 44.20
N LEU A 342 -24.53 -25.28 45.36
CA LEU A 342 -24.22 -23.86 45.51
C LEU A 342 -22.70 -23.60 45.63
N THR A 343 -21.92 -24.46 46.28
CA THR A 343 -20.46 -24.32 46.32
C THR A 343 -19.85 -24.57 44.94
N GLN A 344 -20.26 -25.62 44.23
CA GLN A 344 -19.83 -25.89 42.84
C GLN A 344 -20.13 -24.71 41.89
N LYS A 345 -21.29 -24.04 42.06
CA LYS A 345 -21.62 -22.83 41.30
C LYS A 345 -20.75 -21.63 41.67
N ASN A 346 -20.41 -21.47 42.94
CA ASN A 346 -19.54 -20.39 43.42
C ASN A 346 -18.09 -20.60 42.95
N GLU A 347 -17.59 -21.83 42.97
CA GLU A 347 -16.30 -22.24 42.40
C GLU A 347 -16.26 -21.98 40.89
N MET A 348 -17.28 -22.38 40.13
CA MET A 348 -17.37 -22.10 38.69
C MET A 348 -17.39 -20.60 38.38
N LEU A 349 -18.12 -19.78 39.16
CA LEU A 349 -18.13 -18.33 39.00
C LEU A 349 -16.78 -17.70 39.36
N SER A 350 -16.11 -18.22 40.40
CA SER A 350 -14.77 -17.78 40.81
C SER A 350 -13.72 -18.08 39.74
N LEU A 351 -13.77 -19.28 39.13
CA LEU A 351 -12.90 -19.66 38.02
C LEU A 351 -13.13 -18.77 36.80
N ARG A 352 -14.39 -18.50 36.41
CA ARG A 352 -14.68 -17.57 35.29
C ARG A 352 -14.21 -16.15 35.56
N LEU A 353 -14.29 -15.68 36.81
CA LEU A 353 -13.78 -14.36 37.18
C LEU A 353 -12.25 -14.33 37.06
N GLN A 354 -11.56 -15.37 37.53
CA GLN A 354 -10.11 -15.51 37.38
C GLN A 354 -9.68 -15.62 35.91
N GLU A 355 -10.43 -16.34 35.07
CA GLU A 355 -10.23 -16.40 33.61
C GLU A 355 -10.44 -15.03 32.97
N GLN A 356 -11.47 -14.28 33.37
CA GLN A 356 -11.75 -12.92 32.88
C GLN A 356 -10.64 -11.94 33.28
N ASP A 357 -10.21 -11.96 34.54
CA ASP A 357 -9.12 -11.11 35.05
C ASP A 357 -7.81 -11.42 34.32
N HIS A 358 -7.50 -12.70 34.07
CA HIS A 358 -6.32 -13.09 33.30
C HIS A 358 -6.41 -12.66 31.84
N ALA A 359 -7.56 -12.85 31.19
CA ALA A 359 -7.82 -12.40 29.82
C ALA A 359 -7.95 -10.86 29.68
N GLN A 360 -8.14 -10.14 30.78
CA GLN A 360 -8.00 -8.67 30.82
C GLN A 360 -6.53 -8.27 30.98
N ALA A 361 -5.80 -8.87 31.93
CA ALA A 361 -4.37 -8.61 32.13
C ALA A 361 -3.55 -8.89 30.85
N GLN A 362 -3.83 -9.99 30.15
CA GLN A 362 -3.22 -10.29 28.84
C GLN A 362 -3.50 -9.19 27.81
N ARG A 363 -4.73 -8.68 27.71
CA ARG A 363 -5.06 -7.58 26.78
C ARG A 363 -4.43 -6.24 27.18
N GLU A 364 -4.31 -5.96 28.47
CA GLU A 364 -3.61 -4.76 28.96
C GLU A 364 -2.10 -4.85 28.67
N GLU A 365 -1.49 -6.04 28.83
CA GLU A 365 -0.11 -6.31 28.43
C GLU A 365 0.08 -6.22 26.91
N GLU A 366 -0.81 -6.80 26.10
CA GLU A 366 -0.81 -6.68 24.64
C GLU A 366 -0.95 -5.23 24.16
N LEU A 367 -1.79 -4.42 24.80
CA LEU A 367 -1.95 -2.99 24.50
C LEU A 367 -0.71 -2.19 24.89
N SER A 368 -0.11 -2.49 26.05
CA SER A 368 1.16 -1.91 26.48
C SER A 368 2.29 -2.24 25.49
N ASN A 369 2.39 -3.50 25.07
CA ASN A 369 3.39 -3.99 24.12
C ASN A 369 3.15 -3.50 22.67
N GLN A 370 1.92 -3.06 22.34
CA GLN A 370 1.62 -2.35 21.09
C GLN A 370 2.09 -0.88 21.10
N GLY A 371 2.27 -0.25 22.27
CA GLY A 371 2.72 1.14 22.38
C GLY A 371 4.00 1.45 21.59
N PRO A 372 5.11 0.69 21.76
CA PRO A 372 6.32 0.84 20.94
C PRO A 372 6.08 0.67 19.44
N ARG A 373 5.29 -0.34 19.04
CA ARG A 373 4.96 -0.61 17.63
C ARG A 373 4.15 0.53 16.99
N LEU A 374 3.26 1.16 17.75
CA LEU A 374 2.50 2.33 17.31
C LEU A 374 3.40 3.57 17.19
N ALA A 375 4.33 3.77 18.12
CA ALA A 375 5.31 4.85 18.04
C ALA A 375 6.29 4.69 16.87
N GLU A 376 6.75 3.46 16.57
CA GLU A 376 7.54 3.16 15.36
C GLU A 376 6.74 3.43 14.07
N LEU A 377 5.45 3.11 14.06
CA LEU A 377 4.57 3.37 12.93
C LEU A 377 4.35 4.88 12.72
N GLU A 378 4.11 5.64 13.80
CA GLU A 378 4.01 7.10 13.78
C GLU A 378 5.32 7.74 13.30
N GLN A 379 6.48 7.25 13.78
CA GLN A 379 7.79 7.69 13.31
C GLN A 379 7.95 7.45 11.80
N ARG A 380 7.62 6.26 11.29
CA ARG A 380 7.71 5.96 9.84
C ARG A 380 6.79 6.86 9.01
N TYR A 381 5.57 7.13 9.47
CA TYR A 381 4.69 8.10 8.79
C TYR A 381 5.29 9.52 8.79
N ALA A 382 5.87 9.97 9.91
CA ALA A 382 6.54 11.25 9.98
C ALA A 382 7.78 11.30 9.05
N GLU A 383 8.56 10.24 8.95
CA GLU A 383 9.70 10.13 8.04
C GLU A 383 9.28 10.21 6.57
N VAL A 384 8.24 9.48 6.16
CA VAL A 384 7.69 9.51 4.78
C VAL A 384 7.08 10.87 4.42
N VAL A 385 6.40 11.54 5.35
CA VAL A 385 5.89 12.90 5.14
C VAL A 385 7.05 13.89 4.96
N ASN A 386 8.13 13.73 5.74
CA ASN A 386 9.32 14.59 5.64
C ASN A 386 10.16 14.32 4.38
N SER A 387 10.36 13.07 3.96
CA SER A 387 11.05 12.76 2.70
C SER A 387 10.28 13.32 1.50
N SER A 388 8.97 13.08 1.43
CA SER A 388 8.10 13.62 0.38
C SER A 388 8.09 15.16 0.37
N ARG A 389 8.19 15.81 1.54
CA ARG A 389 8.33 17.27 1.64
C ARG A 389 9.69 17.73 1.08
N PHE A 390 10.78 17.07 1.45
CA PHE A 390 12.12 17.37 0.97
C PHE A 390 12.29 17.12 -0.55
N GLU A 391 11.67 16.07 -1.08
CA GLU A 391 11.63 15.78 -2.52
C GLU A 391 10.87 16.86 -3.29
N ARG A 392 9.71 17.30 -2.79
CA ARG A 392 8.99 18.46 -3.36
C ARG A 392 9.82 19.74 -3.30
N GLU A 393 10.50 20.00 -2.19
CA GLU A 393 11.41 21.14 -2.03
C GLU A 393 12.59 21.06 -3.03
N LYS A 394 13.18 19.88 -3.24
CA LYS A 394 14.21 19.63 -4.24
C LYS A 394 13.69 19.83 -5.68
N LEU A 395 12.49 19.33 -6.00
CA LEU A 395 11.87 19.51 -7.31
C LEU A 395 11.54 20.97 -7.61
N VAL A 396 11.06 21.73 -6.63
CA VAL A 396 10.83 23.19 -6.75
C VAL A 396 12.15 23.95 -6.97
N ASN A 397 13.22 23.57 -6.25
CA ASN A 397 14.55 24.16 -6.49
C ASN A 397 15.07 23.86 -7.90
N ILE A 398 14.93 22.62 -8.39
CA ILE A 398 15.31 22.25 -9.76
C ILE A 398 14.46 23.01 -10.79
N GLN A 399 13.13 23.11 -10.56
CA GLN A 399 12.25 23.89 -11.42
C GLN A 399 12.69 25.36 -11.48
N GLN A 400 12.99 25.99 -10.34
CA GLN A 400 13.41 27.39 -10.30
C GLN A 400 14.81 27.60 -10.93
N GLN A 401 15.73 26.64 -10.82
CA GLN A 401 16.99 26.65 -11.55
C GLN A 401 16.79 26.55 -13.06
N LEU A 402 15.92 25.65 -13.53
CA LEU A 402 15.59 25.49 -14.96
C LEU A 402 14.87 26.72 -15.51
N THR A 403 13.91 27.31 -14.79
CA THR A 403 13.26 28.57 -15.17
C THR A 403 14.23 29.75 -15.19
N GLY A 404 15.20 29.80 -14.27
CA GLY A 404 16.27 30.79 -14.30
C GLY A 404 17.20 30.64 -15.50
N SER A 405 17.60 29.40 -15.82
CA SER A 405 18.44 29.09 -16.98
C SER A 405 17.72 29.34 -18.31
N LEU A 406 16.41 29.07 -18.38
CA LEU A 406 15.60 29.38 -19.55
C LEU A 406 15.57 30.89 -19.79
N ARG A 407 15.29 31.69 -18.75
CA ARG A 407 15.26 33.16 -18.87
C ARG A 407 16.63 33.72 -19.29
N ALA A 408 17.72 33.22 -18.73
CA ALA A 408 19.05 33.65 -19.14
C ALA A 408 19.33 33.37 -20.63
N LEU A 409 18.83 32.25 -21.16
CA LEU A 409 18.93 31.90 -22.58
C LEU A 409 17.97 32.75 -23.46
N GLU A 410 16.78 33.09 -22.96
CA GLU A 410 15.86 34.04 -23.61
C GLU A 410 16.47 35.46 -23.69
N GLU A 411 17.15 35.90 -22.61
CA GLU A 411 17.89 37.17 -22.57
C GLU A 411 19.10 37.16 -23.53
N GLU A 412 19.89 36.08 -23.58
CA GLU A 412 20.99 35.91 -24.54
C GLU A 412 20.49 35.86 -25.99
N HIS A 413 19.36 35.18 -26.25
CA HIS A 413 18.73 35.16 -27.56
C HIS A 413 18.25 36.56 -27.98
N GLN A 414 17.66 37.32 -27.05
CA GLN A 414 17.18 38.67 -27.34
C GLN A 414 18.33 39.65 -27.63
N VAL A 415 19.47 39.52 -26.93
CA VAL A 415 20.69 40.29 -27.20
C VAL A 415 21.28 39.93 -28.56
N THR A 416 21.51 38.64 -28.83
CA THR A 416 22.09 38.18 -30.10
C THR A 416 21.19 38.50 -31.30
N GLN A 417 19.86 38.47 -31.15
CA GLN A 417 18.92 38.96 -32.16
C GLN A 417 19.10 40.47 -32.42
N GLY A 418 19.28 41.29 -31.37
CA GLY A 418 19.56 42.72 -31.51
C GLY A 418 20.90 43.01 -32.21
N GLU A 419 21.93 42.21 -31.94
CA GLU A 419 23.22 42.27 -32.65
C GLU A 419 23.07 41.88 -34.12
N VAL A 420 22.30 40.84 -34.44
CA VAL A 420 21.98 40.44 -35.82
C VAL A 420 21.27 41.57 -36.56
N CYS A 421 20.22 42.17 -36.00
CA CYS A 421 19.53 43.30 -36.63
C CYS A 421 20.48 44.49 -36.87
N SER A 422 21.35 44.80 -35.90
CA SER A 422 22.36 45.86 -36.04
C SER A 422 23.38 45.58 -37.17
N LEU A 423 23.78 44.32 -37.34
CA LEU A 423 24.66 43.88 -38.42
C LEU A 423 23.95 43.84 -39.78
N GLU A 424 22.65 43.55 -39.82
CA GLU A 424 21.84 43.65 -41.04
C GLU A 424 21.65 45.12 -41.48
N GLU A 425 21.41 46.03 -40.54
CA GLU A 425 21.40 47.48 -40.81
C GLU A 425 22.77 47.97 -41.33
N GLU A 426 23.87 47.53 -40.73
CA GLU A 426 25.22 47.83 -41.22
C GLU A 426 25.50 47.26 -42.62
N ARG A 427 25.13 45.99 -42.88
CA ARG A 427 25.20 45.38 -44.21
C ARG A 427 24.42 46.20 -45.23
N ASN A 428 23.17 46.56 -44.92
CA ASN A 428 22.30 47.30 -45.83
C ASN A 428 22.85 48.71 -46.11
N ARG A 429 23.44 49.37 -45.10
CA ARG A 429 24.13 50.66 -45.24
C ARG A 429 25.35 50.56 -46.18
N LEU A 430 26.23 49.59 -45.92
CA LEU A 430 27.43 49.34 -46.73
C LEU A 430 27.09 48.93 -48.17
N GLN A 431 26.00 48.19 -48.37
CA GLN A 431 25.48 47.84 -49.69
C GLN A 431 25.03 49.11 -50.46
N ALA A 432 24.29 50.02 -49.82
CA ALA A 432 23.88 51.28 -50.44
C ALA A 432 25.07 52.23 -50.72
N GLU A 433 26.08 52.24 -49.83
CA GLU A 433 27.35 52.95 -50.07
C GLU A 433 28.12 52.37 -51.27
N LEU A 434 28.17 51.04 -51.41
CA LEU A 434 28.80 50.35 -52.54
C LEU A 434 28.05 50.59 -53.86
N GLU A 435 26.72 50.53 -53.86
CA GLU A 435 25.90 50.82 -55.04
C GLU A 435 26.11 52.26 -55.54
N LYS A 436 26.15 53.22 -54.61
CA LYS A 436 26.45 54.62 -54.93
C LYS A 436 27.88 54.82 -55.45
N GLU A 437 28.88 54.12 -54.90
CA GLU A 437 30.25 54.21 -55.41
C GLU A 437 30.39 53.54 -56.79
N MET A 438 29.63 52.46 -57.06
CA MET A 438 29.55 51.85 -58.38
C MET A 438 28.87 52.77 -59.41
N GLU A 439 27.82 53.50 -59.01
CA GLU A 439 27.20 54.55 -59.86
C GLU A 439 28.19 55.69 -60.15
N SER A 440 28.83 56.22 -59.11
CA SER A 440 29.89 57.25 -59.20
C SER A 440 31.02 56.82 -60.15
N LYS A 441 31.53 55.60 -60.00
CA LYS A 441 32.54 55.00 -60.87
C LYS A 441 32.04 54.81 -62.30
N GLY A 442 30.77 54.46 -62.50
CA GLY A 442 30.15 54.39 -63.83
C GLY A 442 30.13 55.76 -64.52
N GLN A 443 29.66 56.79 -63.83
CA GLN A 443 29.66 58.18 -64.30
C GLN A 443 31.08 58.68 -64.61
N ALA A 444 32.05 58.37 -63.74
CA ALA A 444 33.45 58.73 -63.95
C ALA A 444 34.10 58.00 -65.14
N SER A 445 33.74 56.72 -65.38
CA SER A 445 34.18 55.97 -66.55
C SER A 445 33.59 56.56 -67.84
N GLN A 446 32.30 56.90 -67.84
CA GLN A 446 31.64 57.53 -68.98
C GLN A 446 32.31 58.89 -69.30
N ALA A 447 32.53 59.75 -68.30
CA ALA A 447 33.22 61.01 -68.49
C ALA A 447 34.67 60.83 -69.00
N ALA A 448 35.37 59.79 -68.55
CA ALA A 448 36.70 59.45 -69.05
C ALA A 448 36.68 58.98 -70.52
N ASP A 449 35.66 58.24 -70.94
CA ASP A 449 35.47 57.83 -72.33
C ASP A 449 35.06 59.01 -73.24
N GLU A 450 34.17 59.90 -72.77
CA GLU A 450 33.84 61.16 -73.46
C GLU A 450 35.09 62.05 -73.62
N HIS A 451 35.93 62.16 -72.58
CA HIS A 451 37.22 62.84 -72.66
C HIS A 451 38.21 62.14 -73.61
N ARG A 452 38.24 60.80 -73.63
CA ARG A 452 39.07 60.01 -74.57
C ARG A 452 38.66 60.25 -76.02
N GLU A 453 37.37 60.34 -76.31
CA GLU A 453 36.87 60.62 -77.66
C GLU A 453 37.18 62.06 -78.12
N THR A 454 37.03 63.06 -77.24
CA THR A 454 37.47 64.43 -77.56
C THR A 454 38.99 64.53 -77.74
N ALA A 455 39.78 63.77 -76.98
CA ALA A 455 41.23 63.72 -77.13
C ALA A 455 41.66 63.04 -78.44
N GLU A 456 41.04 61.94 -78.85
CA GLU A 456 41.31 61.29 -80.14
C GLU A 456 40.89 62.18 -81.33
N HIS A 457 39.77 62.91 -81.23
CA HIS A 457 39.39 63.92 -82.22
C HIS A 457 40.50 65.00 -82.39
N LEU A 458 40.99 65.57 -81.29
CA LEU A 458 42.09 66.55 -81.32
C LEU A 458 43.42 65.94 -81.79
N ARG A 459 43.69 64.66 -81.48
CA ARG A 459 44.87 63.92 -81.95
C ARG A 459 44.85 63.71 -83.46
N LEU A 460 43.69 63.39 -84.04
CA LEU A 460 43.53 63.24 -85.50
C LEU A 460 43.77 64.58 -86.21
N GLU A 461 43.26 65.69 -85.66
CA GLU A 461 43.58 67.03 -86.18
C GLU A 461 45.07 67.38 -86.03
N ASN A 462 45.68 67.10 -84.88
CA ASN A 462 47.11 67.34 -84.69
C ASN A 462 47.97 66.51 -85.66
N SER A 463 47.57 65.26 -85.94
CA SER A 463 48.23 64.38 -86.91
C SER A 463 48.15 64.93 -88.34
N ARG A 464 46.98 65.46 -88.73
CA ARG A 464 46.76 66.18 -90.00
C ARG A 464 47.68 67.40 -90.11
N LEU A 465 47.83 68.18 -89.04
CA LEU A 465 48.74 69.34 -89.02
C LEU A 465 50.22 68.93 -89.03
N LYS A 466 50.59 67.85 -88.35
CA LYS A 466 51.97 67.34 -88.33
C LYS A 466 52.42 66.83 -89.69
N ALA A 467 51.55 66.13 -90.43
CA ALA A 467 51.85 65.67 -91.79
C ALA A 467 52.26 66.85 -92.70
N GLN A 468 51.61 68.01 -92.55
CA GLN A 468 51.97 69.24 -93.26
C GLN A 468 53.39 69.75 -92.90
N VAL A 469 53.81 69.61 -91.64
CA VAL A 469 55.14 70.06 -91.16
C VAL A 469 56.26 69.14 -91.65
N ASP A 470 56.04 67.83 -91.64
CA ASP A 470 57.11 66.89 -92.02
C ASP A 470 57.37 66.88 -93.54
N ILE A 471 56.36 67.24 -94.37
CA ILE A 471 56.52 67.57 -95.80
C ILE A 471 57.51 68.73 -96.02
N GLU A 472 57.46 69.77 -95.16
CA GLU A 472 58.40 70.89 -95.24
C GLU A 472 59.80 70.53 -94.72
N ARG A 473 59.90 69.60 -93.77
CA ARG A 473 61.19 69.15 -93.21
C ARG A 473 61.98 68.24 -94.15
N GLN A 474 61.34 67.42 -94.97
CA GLN A 474 62.06 66.53 -95.87
C GLN A 474 62.96 67.31 -96.85
N LYS A 475 62.48 68.46 -97.33
CA LYS A 475 63.23 69.45 -98.14
C LYS A 475 64.51 69.97 -97.46
N LEU A 476 64.54 70.02 -96.12
CA LEU A 476 65.70 70.41 -95.33
C LEU A 476 66.66 69.24 -95.04
N ALA A 477 66.18 68.00 -95.08
CA ALA A 477 67.00 66.81 -94.86
C ALA A 477 67.90 66.52 -96.08
N GLU A 478 67.35 66.69 -97.29
CA GLU A 478 68.09 66.57 -98.56
C GLU A 478 69.32 67.47 -98.60
N LEU A 479 69.19 68.71 -98.10
CA LEU A 479 70.29 69.68 -97.99
C LEU A 479 71.38 69.30 -96.96
N LYS A 480 71.08 68.43 -95.99
CA LYS A 480 72.04 68.01 -94.95
C LYS A 480 72.72 66.67 -95.22
N ALA A 481 72.24 65.88 -96.18
CA ALA A 481 72.86 64.62 -96.56
C ALA A 481 74.22 64.77 -97.28
N MET A 482 74.63 66.00 -97.61
CA MET A 482 75.74 66.27 -98.52
C MET A 482 77.15 66.26 -97.89
N GLN A 483 77.30 65.97 -96.58
CA GLN A 483 78.55 66.24 -95.86
C GLN A 483 79.00 65.16 -94.85
N SER A 484 79.45 64.02 -95.39
CA SER A 484 80.62 63.19 -94.97
C SER A 484 80.81 62.73 -93.51
N ALA A 485 81.40 61.52 -93.33
CA ALA A 485 81.62 60.88 -92.03
C ALA A 485 83.08 60.43 -91.77
N SER A 486 83.33 59.97 -90.53
CA SER A 486 84.25 58.87 -90.16
C SER A 486 85.77 59.15 -90.07
N ASP A 487 86.59 58.40 -89.30
CA ASP A 487 86.52 57.85 -87.93
C ASP A 487 87.95 57.41 -87.49
N SER A 488 88.22 57.27 -86.18
CA SER A 488 89.35 56.46 -85.66
C SER A 488 89.24 56.19 -84.15
N THR A 489 88.44 55.19 -83.75
CA THR A 489 88.08 54.97 -82.33
C THR A 489 88.12 53.50 -81.85
N GLU A 490 88.09 52.52 -82.76
CA GLU A 490 87.76 51.12 -82.42
C GLU A 490 88.81 50.43 -81.54
N LEU A 491 90.11 50.58 -81.84
CA LEU A 491 91.16 49.81 -81.15
C LEU A 491 91.32 50.18 -79.66
N GLN A 492 90.96 51.39 -79.26
CA GLN A 492 91.01 51.81 -77.84
C GLN A 492 89.76 51.38 -77.05
N SER A 493 88.76 50.75 -77.69
CA SER A 493 87.57 50.22 -77.01
C SER A 493 87.86 48.86 -76.35
N LEU A 494 88.36 47.90 -77.12
CA LEU A 494 88.57 46.49 -76.70
C LEU A 494 89.39 46.34 -75.42
N LEU A 495 90.45 47.14 -75.25
CA LEU A 495 91.29 47.10 -74.05
C LEU A 495 90.55 47.59 -72.79
N LYS A 496 89.59 48.52 -72.94
CA LYS A 496 88.74 48.98 -71.83
C LYS A 496 87.69 47.92 -71.48
N THR A 497 87.17 47.20 -72.48
CA THR A 497 86.20 46.10 -72.28
C THR A 497 86.75 45.01 -71.37
N ALA A 498 87.96 44.50 -71.65
CA ALA A 498 88.56 43.41 -70.87
C ALA A 498 88.80 43.76 -69.39
N HIS A 499 89.15 45.02 -69.08
CA HIS A 499 89.27 45.47 -67.69
C HIS A 499 87.90 45.58 -67.01
N ALA A 500 86.88 46.09 -67.70
CA ALA A 500 85.51 46.15 -67.17
C ALA A 500 84.91 44.75 -66.91
N GLU A 501 85.29 43.73 -67.69
CA GLU A 501 84.85 42.35 -67.48
C GLU A 501 85.43 41.71 -66.21
N ARG A 502 86.72 41.97 -65.88
CA ARG A 502 87.30 41.54 -64.59
C ARG A 502 86.53 42.17 -63.42
N ASP A 503 86.37 43.48 -63.44
CA ASP A 503 85.78 44.23 -62.31
C ASP A 503 84.31 43.83 -62.12
N ARG A 504 83.60 43.55 -63.22
CA ARG A 504 82.26 42.94 -63.22
C ARG A 504 82.25 41.56 -62.56
N LEU A 505 83.21 40.68 -62.87
CA LEU A 505 83.29 39.34 -62.27
C LEU A 505 83.59 39.40 -60.77
N GLU A 506 84.42 40.33 -60.31
CA GLU A 506 84.67 40.54 -58.87
C GLU A 506 83.40 41.02 -58.15
N VAL A 507 82.65 41.96 -58.74
CA VAL A 507 81.33 42.40 -58.22
C VAL A 507 80.36 41.21 -58.15
N MET A 508 80.17 40.46 -59.24
CA MET A 508 79.29 39.28 -59.28
C MET A 508 79.67 38.24 -58.21
N LEU A 509 80.96 38.07 -57.90
CA LEU A 509 81.42 37.15 -56.86
C LEU A 509 81.09 37.68 -55.44
N THR A 510 81.05 39.00 -55.24
CA THR A 510 80.54 39.59 -53.98
C THR A 510 79.02 39.52 -53.86
N GLU A 511 78.29 39.72 -54.95
CA GLU A 511 76.82 39.57 -55.01
C GLU A 511 76.41 38.14 -54.69
N LEU A 512 76.99 37.13 -55.34
CA LEU A 512 76.70 35.71 -55.09
C LEU A 512 77.00 35.29 -53.64
N ARG A 513 78.02 35.90 -53.01
CA ARG A 513 78.31 35.70 -51.58
C ARG A 513 77.27 36.34 -50.68
N GLN A 514 76.75 37.51 -51.04
CA GLN A 514 75.67 38.16 -50.29
C GLN A 514 74.36 37.38 -50.41
N GLU A 515 74.01 36.91 -51.62
CA GLU A 515 72.88 36.02 -51.87
C GLU A 515 72.96 34.73 -51.04
N LEU A 516 74.14 34.09 -50.97
CA LEU A 516 74.36 32.90 -50.14
C LEU A 516 74.08 33.18 -48.65
N HIS A 517 74.57 34.29 -48.11
CA HIS A 517 74.31 34.67 -46.71
C HIS A 517 72.83 35.00 -46.47
N GLN A 518 72.16 35.64 -47.44
CA GLN A 518 70.75 35.98 -47.35
C GLN A 518 69.86 34.73 -47.42
N ALA A 519 70.14 33.79 -48.32
CA ALA A 519 69.47 32.50 -48.42
C ALA A 519 69.71 31.64 -47.17
N HIS A 520 70.91 31.67 -46.59
CA HIS A 520 71.18 31.00 -45.31
C HIS A 520 70.36 31.62 -44.17
N ALA A 521 70.35 32.94 -44.03
CA ALA A 521 69.54 33.64 -43.02
C ALA A 521 68.03 33.36 -43.17
N GLN A 522 67.52 33.32 -44.40
CA GLN A 522 66.14 32.91 -44.71
C GLN A 522 65.89 31.44 -44.30
N THR A 523 66.84 30.54 -44.56
CA THR A 523 66.74 29.12 -44.16
C THR A 523 66.67 28.97 -42.64
N GLU A 524 67.49 29.71 -41.88
CA GLU A 524 67.44 29.71 -40.42
C GLU A 524 66.10 30.31 -39.91
N GLN A 525 65.61 31.40 -40.52
CA GLN A 525 64.31 31.99 -40.19
C GLN A 525 63.15 31.02 -40.46
N VAL A 526 63.16 30.31 -41.60
CA VAL A 526 62.17 29.28 -41.93
C VAL A 526 62.23 28.14 -40.92
N ARG A 527 63.42 27.62 -40.59
CA ARG A 527 63.58 26.53 -39.59
C ARG A 527 63.08 26.94 -38.21
N ALA A 528 63.38 28.15 -37.77
CA ALA A 528 62.86 28.69 -36.50
C ALA A 528 61.33 28.87 -36.52
N SER A 529 60.75 29.25 -37.67
CA SER A 529 59.29 29.34 -37.84
C SER A 529 58.61 27.97 -37.85
N LEU A 530 59.23 26.97 -38.48
CA LEU A 530 58.76 25.58 -38.54
C LEU A 530 58.71 24.97 -37.13
N SER A 531 59.81 25.06 -36.38
CA SER A 531 59.87 24.56 -35.00
C SER A 531 58.85 25.22 -34.06
N LYS A 532 58.55 26.51 -34.30
CA LYS A 532 57.48 27.23 -33.58
C LYS A 532 56.06 26.78 -33.98
N VAL A 533 55.86 26.26 -35.18
CA VAL A 533 54.59 25.63 -35.61
C VAL A 533 54.49 24.21 -35.07
N GLU A 534 55.54 23.40 -35.18
CA GLU A 534 55.61 22.04 -34.61
C GLU A 534 55.25 22.03 -33.12
N LEU A 535 55.86 22.92 -32.32
CA LEU A 535 55.56 23.06 -30.89
C LEU A 535 54.11 23.50 -30.61
N LYS A 536 53.50 24.30 -31.49
CA LYS A 536 52.08 24.66 -31.39
C LYS A 536 51.18 23.46 -31.70
N CYS A 537 51.47 22.73 -32.77
CA CYS A 537 50.71 21.53 -33.15
C CYS A 537 50.77 20.47 -32.03
N GLN A 538 51.94 20.24 -31.44
CA GLN A 538 52.10 19.32 -30.31
C GLN A 538 51.26 19.78 -29.10
N ASN A 539 51.33 21.06 -28.71
CA ASN A 539 50.55 21.60 -27.59
C ASN A 539 49.02 21.50 -27.85
N ILE A 540 48.57 21.73 -29.08
CA ILE A 540 47.16 21.55 -29.46
C ILE A 540 46.76 20.07 -29.38
N GLN A 541 47.62 19.15 -29.85
CA GLN A 541 47.39 17.71 -29.75
C GLN A 541 47.32 17.24 -28.30
N ASP A 542 48.23 17.70 -27.43
CA ASP A 542 48.23 17.34 -26.02
C ASP A 542 47.00 17.88 -25.27
N GLN A 543 46.52 19.07 -25.62
CA GLN A 543 45.25 19.61 -25.12
C GLN A 543 44.04 18.85 -25.64
N ALA A 544 44.03 18.40 -26.91
CA ALA A 544 42.97 17.56 -27.45
C ALA A 544 42.93 16.20 -26.75
N ASN A 545 44.08 15.53 -26.64
CA ASN A 545 44.25 14.27 -25.91
C ASN A 545 43.83 14.39 -24.43
N ALA A 546 44.05 15.55 -23.80
CA ALA A 546 43.63 15.81 -22.43
C ALA A 546 42.11 15.92 -22.29
N LYS A 547 41.45 16.69 -23.18
CA LYS A 547 39.98 16.81 -23.23
C LYS A 547 39.30 15.49 -23.56
N GLU A 548 39.87 14.70 -24.48
CA GLU A 548 39.39 13.36 -24.79
C GLU A 548 39.40 12.46 -23.55
N ARG A 549 40.52 12.45 -22.80
CA ARG A 549 40.63 11.69 -21.54
C ARG A 549 39.65 12.16 -20.46
N GLU A 550 39.42 13.47 -20.33
CA GLU A 550 38.41 14.02 -19.42
C GLU A 550 37.00 13.57 -19.81
N LEU A 551 36.64 13.66 -21.10
CA LEU A 551 35.35 13.23 -21.62
C LEU A 551 35.14 11.72 -21.44
N LEU A 552 36.15 10.88 -21.70
CA LEU A 552 36.09 9.43 -21.47
C LEU A 552 35.86 9.07 -19.99
N ILE A 553 36.48 9.80 -19.05
CA ILE A 553 36.23 9.63 -17.61
C ILE A 553 34.79 10.07 -17.27
N ARG A 554 34.32 11.19 -17.83
CA ARG A 554 32.97 11.71 -17.59
C ARG A 554 31.87 10.82 -18.17
N VAL A 555 32.09 10.21 -19.34
CA VAL A 555 31.18 9.22 -19.93
C VAL A 555 31.08 8.00 -19.02
N LYS A 556 32.19 7.42 -18.58
CA LYS A 556 32.19 6.27 -17.65
C LYS A 556 31.49 6.57 -16.33
N ALA A 557 31.73 7.74 -15.74
CA ALA A 557 31.03 8.16 -14.54
C ALA A 557 29.51 8.29 -14.75
N LEU A 558 29.07 8.75 -15.93
CA LEU A 558 27.65 8.79 -16.30
C LEU A 558 27.07 7.38 -16.51
N GLU A 559 27.79 6.49 -17.19
CA GLU A 559 27.42 5.06 -17.35
C GLU A 559 27.27 4.37 -15.99
N GLU A 560 28.21 4.55 -15.07
CA GLU A 560 28.16 4.04 -13.70
C GLU A 560 26.95 4.58 -12.93
N THR A 561 26.63 5.88 -13.02
CA THR A 561 25.41 6.44 -12.41
C THR A 561 24.13 5.94 -13.07
N GLY A 562 24.14 5.66 -14.37
CA GLY A 562 23.02 5.05 -15.09
C GLY A 562 22.72 3.64 -14.59
N ILE A 563 23.76 2.80 -14.45
CA ILE A 563 23.64 1.45 -13.89
C ILE A 563 23.14 1.49 -12.44
N GLN A 564 23.62 2.43 -11.62
CA GLN A 564 23.13 2.61 -10.24
C GLN A 564 21.65 3.01 -10.21
N ALA A 565 21.21 3.92 -11.08
CA ALA A 565 19.81 4.31 -11.19
C ALA A 565 18.92 3.16 -11.72
N GLU A 566 19.41 2.36 -12.68
CA GLU A 566 18.68 1.20 -13.18
C GLU A 566 18.51 0.11 -12.11
N ASN A 567 19.50 -0.07 -11.25
CA ASN A 567 19.41 -1.00 -10.11
C ASN A 567 18.43 -0.49 -9.04
N GLN A 568 18.46 0.80 -8.69
CA GLN A 568 17.43 1.41 -7.82
C GLN A 568 16.01 1.25 -8.40
N VAL A 569 15.85 1.33 -9.72
CA VAL A 569 14.56 1.06 -10.39
C VAL A 569 14.16 -0.42 -10.33
N LYS A 570 15.09 -1.37 -10.16
CA LYS A 570 14.78 -2.80 -9.91
C LYS A 570 14.37 -3.01 -8.46
N GLU A 571 15.18 -2.53 -7.52
CA GLU A 571 14.90 -2.58 -6.07
C GLU A 571 13.51 -1.97 -5.73
N LEU A 572 13.17 -0.83 -6.33
CA LEU A 572 11.86 -0.20 -6.16
C LEU A 572 10.71 -0.99 -6.81
N LYS A 573 10.93 -1.69 -7.94
CA LYS A 573 9.92 -2.58 -8.53
C LYS A 573 9.68 -3.82 -7.69
N GLU A 574 10.74 -4.42 -7.16
CA GLU A 574 10.66 -5.56 -6.23
C GLU A 574 9.88 -5.14 -4.97
N THR A 575 10.20 -3.98 -4.39
CA THR A 575 9.44 -3.39 -3.27
C THR A 575 7.97 -3.13 -3.61
N ILE A 576 7.64 -2.70 -4.83
CA ILE A 576 6.25 -2.51 -5.27
C ILE A 576 5.53 -3.85 -5.36
N PHE A 577 6.12 -4.89 -5.97
CA PHE A 577 5.51 -6.22 -6.03
C PHE A 577 5.27 -6.83 -4.63
N GLU A 578 6.22 -6.67 -3.70
CA GLU A 578 6.05 -7.10 -2.30
C GLU A 578 4.87 -6.39 -1.60
N LEU A 579 4.66 -5.09 -1.88
CA LEU A 579 3.56 -4.31 -1.33
C LEU A 579 2.22 -4.64 -2.01
N GLU A 580 2.20 -4.95 -3.30
CA GLU A 580 1.01 -5.40 -4.04
C GLU A 580 0.53 -6.77 -3.53
N ASP A 581 1.43 -7.72 -3.30
CA ASP A 581 1.09 -9.03 -2.69
C ASP A 581 0.54 -8.89 -1.26
N GLN A 582 1.17 -8.04 -0.43
CA GLN A 582 0.66 -7.73 0.91
C GLN A 582 -0.75 -7.12 0.90
N VAL A 583 -1.05 -6.24 -0.06
CA VAL A 583 -2.38 -5.64 -0.23
C VAL A 583 -3.41 -6.67 -0.67
N GLU A 584 -3.07 -7.59 -1.58
CA GLU A 584 -4.00 -8.64 -2.02
C GLU A 584 -4.21 -9.72 -0.95
N GLN A 585 -3.17 -10.08 -0.20
CA GLN A 585 -3.29 -10.91 1.01
C GLN A 585 -4.21 -10.26 2.05
N GLN A 586 -4.08 -8.95 2.29
CA GLN A 586 -4.98 -8.24 3.21
C GLN A 586 -6.42 -8.19 2.69
N ARG A 587 -6.63 -8.06 1.37
CA ARG A 587 -7.96 -8.15 0.75
C ARG A 587 -8.60 -9.53 0.96
N ALA A 588 -7.84 -10.60 0.79
CA ALA A 588 -8.31 -11.96 1.05
C ALA A 588 -8.69 -12.15 2.54
N VAL A 589 -7.85 -11.73 3.47
CA VAL A 589 -8.14 -11.79 4.93
C VAL A 589 -9.36 -10.97 5.30
N ASN A 590 -9.51 -9.76 4.76
CA ASN A 590 -10.69 -8.92 4.98
C ASN A 590 -11.97 -9.55 4.40
N CYS A 591 -11.88 -10.24 3.25
CA CYS A 591 -12.99 -10.98 2.66
C CYS A 591 -13.45 -12.13 3.56
N HIS A 592 -12.52 -12.98 4.01
CA HIS A 592 -12.81 -14.07 4.95
C HIS A 592 -13.39 -13.56 6.28
N THR A 593 -12.86 -12.46 6.81
CA THR A 593 -13.36 -11.83 8.04
C THR A 593 -14.78 -11.30 7.84
N SER A 594 -15.07 -10.66 6.71
CA SER A 594 -16.40 -10.16 6.37
C SER A 594 -17.43 -11.28 6.24
N GLN A 595 -17.04 -12.41 5.64
CA GLN A 595 -17.89 -13.61 5.57
C GLN A 595 -18.19 -14.18 6.96
N ALA A 596 -17.18 -14.30 7.82
CA ALA A 596 -17.37 -14.79 9.19
C ALA A 596 -18.28 -13.87 10.03
N VAL A 597 -18.21 -12.55 9.82
CA VAL A 597 -19.15 -11.58 10.42
C VAL A 597 -20.57 -11.82 9.91
N LEU A 598 -20.78 -11.94 8.59
CA LEU A 598 -22.10 -12.23 8.01
C LEU A 598 -22.69 -13.55 8.53
N ASP A 599 -21.88 -14.59 8.68
CA ASP A 599 -22.33 -15.89 9.19
C ASP A 599 -22.73 -15.80 10.69
N MET A 600 -22.00 -15.01 11.48
CA MET A 600 -22.34 -14.69 12.87
C MET A 600 -23.60 -13.83 13.00
N GLU A 601 -23.78 -12.80 12.16
CA GLU A 601 -25.00 -11.98 12.11
C GLU A 601 -26.23 -12.84 11.77
N ASN A 602 -26.10 -13.75 10.79
CA ASN A 602 -27.15 -14.71 10.44
C ASN A 602 -27.44 -15.72 11.57
N LEU A 603 -26.45 -16.08 12.40
CA LEU A 603 -26.66 -16.94 13.56
C LEU A 603 -27.37 -16.17 14.70
N VAL A 604 -26.95 -14.94 15.00
CA VAL A 604 -27.60 -14.06 16.00
C VAL A 604 -29.07 -13.87 15.63
N LYS A 605 -29.37 -13.52 14.37
CA LYS A 605 -30.75 -13.35 13.91
C LYS A 605 -31.62 -14.60 14.13
N LYS A 606 -31.10 -15.80 13.84
CA LYS A 606 -31.82 -17.07 14.08
C LYS A 606 -32.09 -17.30 15.57
N LEU A 607 -31.16 -16.92 16.44
CA LEU A 607 -31.33 -17.02 17.90
C LEU A 607 -32.34 -15.98 18.42
N GLU A 608 -32.40 -14.78 17.83
CA GLU A 608 -33.45 -13.78 18.12
C GLU A 608 -34.84 -14.25 17.68
N GLU A 609 -34.95 -14.89 16.51
CA GLU A 609 -36.18 -15.50 16.02
C GLU A 609 -36.66 -16.63 16.96
N GLN A 610 -35.77 -17.56 17.33
CA GLN A 610 -36.05 -18.63 18.30
C GLN A 610 -36.42 -18.10 19.69
N LYS A 611 -35.76 -17.05 20.17
CA LYS A 611 -36.12 -16.35 21.41
C LYS A 611 -37.52 -15.73 21.31
N ALA A 612 -37.83 -15.07 20.21
CA ALA A 612 -39.14 -14.46 20.00
C ALA A 612 -40.27 -15.51 19.97
N ASP A 613 -40.03 -16.70 19.41
CA ASP A 613 -41.00 -17.80 19.39
C ASP A 613 -41.16 -18.51 20.73
N THR A 614 -40.07 -18.77 21.46
CA THR A 614 -40.16 -19.31 22.83
C THR A 614 -40.81 -18.31 23.80
N GLU A 615 -40.57 -17.01 23.63
CA GLU A 615 -41.34 -15.97 24.34
C GLU A 615 -42.84 -15.99 24.01
N LYS A 616 -43.24 -16.25 22.76
CA LYS A 616 -44.66 -16.40 22.38
C LYS A 616 -45.26 -17.65 23.05
N GLN A 617 -44.56 -18.78 23.03
CA GLN A 617 -44.98 -20.02 23.70
C GLN A 617 -45.17 -19.81 25.21
N LEU A 618 -44.21 -19.16 25.88
CA LEU A 618 -44.32 -18.81 27.30
C LEU A 618 -45.51 -17.87 27.58
N LYS A 619 -45.78 -16.89 26.71
CA LYS A 619 -46.96 -16.01 26.83
C LYS A 619 -48.28 -16.79 26.69
N THR A 620 -48.35 -17.77 25.79
CA THR A 620 -49.50 -18.68 25.62
C THR A 620 -49.71 -19.59 26.84
N LEU A 621 -48.66 -20.28 27.29
CA LEU A 621 -48.72 -21.15 28.48
C LEU A 621 -49.11 -20.36 29.74
N ASN A 622 -48.55 -19.16 29.91
CA ASN A 622 -48.90 -18.27 31.02
C ASN A 622 -50.36 -17.81 30.97
N LYS A 623 -50.95 -17.70 29.78
CA LYS A 623 -52.39 -17.45 29.61
C LYS A 623 -53.22 -18.68 29.98
N GLN A 624 -52.87 -19.87 29.47
CA GLN A 624 -53.57 -21.13 29.80
C GLN A 624 -53.61 -21.36 31.32
N ILE A 625 -52.47 -21.21 32.00
CA ILE A 625 -52.37 -21.32 33.47
C ILE A 625 -53.24 -20.28 34.20
N LYS A 626 -53.57 -19.12 33.60
CA LYS A 626 -54.49 -18.13 34.18
C LYS A 626 -55.95 -18.50 33.91
N ASP A 627 -56.26 -18.93 32.70
CA ASP A 627 -57.58 -19.38 32.28
C ASP A 627 -58.02 -20.59 33.15
N GLU A 628 -57.15 -21.60 33.30
CA GLU A 628 -57.31 -22.76 34.20
C GLU A 628 -57.52 -22.36 35.68
N LYS A 629 -56.76 -21.36 36.17
CA LYS A 629 -56.91 -20.83 37.54
C LYS A 629 -58.18 -20.01 37.75
N GLU A 630 -58.83 -19.56 36.69
CA GLU A 630 -60.16 -18.96 36.74
C GLU A 630 -61.25 -20.03 36.68
N GLU A 631 -61.10 -21.03 35.81
CA GLU A 631 -61.99 -22.19 35.73
C GLU A 631 -62.03 -23.00 37.04
N TRP A 632 -60.89 -23.22 37.69
CA TRP A 632 -60.85 -23.86 39.02
C TRP A 632 -61.58 -23.04 40.10
N ARG A 633 -61.50 -21.71 40.05
CA ARG A 633 -62.24 -20.83 40.99
C ARG A 633 -63.74 -20.82 40.72
N ARG A 634 -64.17 -20.92 39.45
CA ARG A 634 -65.59 -21.13 39.09
C ARG A 634 -66.06 -22.49 39.61
N PHE A 635 -65.35 -23.56 39.29
CA PHE A 635 -65.66 -24.91 39.78
C PHE A 635 -65.76 -24.99 41.31
N GLN A 636 -64.87 -24.30 42.04
CA GLN A 636 -64.96 -24.20 43.49
C GLN A 636 -66.24 -23.49 43.97
N ALA A 637 -66.66 -22.40 43.32
CA ALA A 637 -67.90 -21.68 43.65
C ALA A 637 -69.15 -22.47 43.26
N ASP A 638 -69.13 -23.15 42.12
CA ASP A 638 -70.20 -24.04 41.65
C ASP A 638 -70.36 -25.24 42.61
N LEU A 639 -69.24 -25.84 43.05
CA LEU A 639 -69.23 -26.92 44.05
C LEU A 639 -69.74 -26.43 45.42
N GLN A 640 -69.35 -25.23 45.86
CA GLN A 640 -69.90 -24.64 47.09
C GLN A 640 -71.42 -24.42 46.97
N THR A 641 -71.89 -23.95 45.81
CA THR A 641 -73.33 -23.77 45.52
C THR A 641 -74.07 -25.11 45.54
N ALA A 642 -73.51 -26.14 44.91
CA ALA A 642 -74.07 -27.49 44.92
C ALA A 642 -74.11 -28.11 46.33
N VAL A 643 -73.10 -27.85 47.17
CA VAL A 643 -73.07 -28.28 48.58
C VAL A 643 -74.10 -27.53 49.42
N VAL A 644 -74.35 -26.24 49.17
CA VAL A 644 -75.45 -25.51 49.82
C VAL A 644 -76.80 -26.10 49.42
N VAL A 645 -77.08 -26.20 48.11
CA VAL A 645 -78.34 -26.77 47.59
C VAL A 645 -78.58 -28.21 48.09
N ALA A 646 -77.55 -29.05 48.15
CA ALA A 646 -77.67 -30.41 48.69
C ALA A 646 -77.94 -30.43 50.21
N ASN A 647 -77.46 -29.43 50.97
CA ASN A 647 -77.80 -29.29 52.38
C ASN A 647 -79.22 -28.74 52.57
N ASP A 648 -79.67 -27.82 51.73
CA ASP A 648 -81.04 -27.28 51.76
C ASP A 648 -82.06 -28.37 51.44
N ILE A 649 -81.89 -29.11 50.33
CA ILE A 649 -82.74 -30.27 49.98
C ILE A 649 -82.77 -31.32 51.09
N LYS A 650 -81.62 -31.59 51.73
CA LYS A 650 -81.54 -32.51 52.89
C LYS A 650 -82.34 -31.99 54.09
N VAL A 651 -82.31 -30.67 54.34
CA VAL A 651 -83.06 -30.03 55.43
C VAL A 651 -84.55 -29.98 55.11
N GLU A 652 -84.94 -29.71 53.87
CA GLU A 652 -86.32 -29.77 53.38
C GLU A 652 -86.90 -31.20 53.52
N ALA A 653 -86.22 -32.22 52.98
CA ALA A 653 -86.64 -33.61 53.12
C ALA A 653 -86.72 -34.07 54.60
N GLN A 654 -85.85 -33.55 55.47
CA GLN A 654 -85.96 -33.79 56.92
C GLN A 654 -87.13 -33.03 57.57
N GLN A 655 -87.55 -31.87 57.05
CA GLN A 655 -88.75 -31.16 57.50
C GLN A 655 -90.01 -31.88 57.03
N GLU A 656 -90.07 -32.31 55.77
CA GLU A 656 -91.16 -33.12 55.20
C GLU A 656 -91.32 -34.44 55.95
N LEU A 657 -90.22 -35.18 56.20
CA LEU A 657 -90.26 -36.41 56.98
C LEU A 657 -90.79 -36.19 58.41
N ARG A 658 -90.46 -35.05 59.05
CA ARG A 658 -91.01 -34.67 60.36
C ARG A 658 -92.49 -34.28 60.27
N ALA A 659 -92.91 -33.62 59.19
CA ALA A 659 -94.31 -33.28 58.96
C ALA A 659 -95.17 -34.52 58.69
N LEU A 660 -94.69 -35.46 57.86
CA LEU A 660 -95.32 -36.74 57.57
C LEU A 660 -95.40 -37.64 58.81
N ARG A 661 -94.36 -37.68 59.65
CA ARG A 661 -94.40 -38.41 60.93
C ARG A 661 -95.46 -37.86 61.88
N ARG A 662 -95.53 -36.54 62.03
CA ARG A 662 -96.58 -35.90 62.84
C ARG A 662 -97.97 -36.10 62.24
N GLN A 663 -98.14 -36.05 60.91
CA GLN A 663 -99.42 -36.38 60.28
C GLN A 663 -99.82 -37.84 60.50
N LEU A 664 -98.87 -38.78 60.42
CA LEU A 664 -99.11 -40.18 60.75
C LEU A 664 -99.48 -40.37 62.23
N GLU A 665 -98.80 -39.67 63.13
CA GLU A 665 -99.13 -39.65 64.56
C GLU A 665 -100.54 -39.06 64.79
N GLU A 666 -100.88 -37.92 64.19
CA GLU A 666 -102.23 -37.34 64.25
C GLU A 666 -103.32 -38.28 63.68
N GLU A 667 -103.05 -39.00 62.59
CA GLU A 667 -104.00 -39.98 62.01
C GLU A 667 -104.08 -41.27 62.83
N GLN A 668 -102.99 -41.73 63.44
CA GLN A 668 -103.00 -42.81 64.44
C GLN A 668 -103.82 -42.39 65.67
N ASP A 669 -103.69 -41.14 66.11
CA ASP A 669 -104.41 -40.56 67.25
C ASP A 669 -105.90 -40.34 66.93
N ARG A 670 -106.25 -40.06 65.66
CA ARG A 670 -107.64 -40.04 65.15
C ARG A 670 -108.21 -41.46 65.04
N SER A 671 -107.43 -42.41 64.52
CA SER A 671 -107.81 -43.82 64.41
C SER A 671 -108.03 -44.45 65.79
N ALA A 672 -107.15 -44.18 66.76
CA ALA A 672 -107.28 -44.66 68.14
C ALA A 672 -108.54 -44.11 68.83
N LYS A 673 -108.88 -42.83 68.61
CA LYS A 673 -110.14 -42.24 69.10
C LYS A 673 -111.37 -42.89 68.45
N LEU A 674 -111.35 -43.07 67.13
CA LEU A 674 -112.41 -43.79 66.42
C LEU A 674 -112.53 -45.27 66.85
N SER A 675 -111.42 -45.93 67.15
CA SER A 675 -111.40 -47.28 67.72
C SER A 675 -111.99 -47.30 69.14
N ALA A 676 -111.67 -46.32 69.99
CA ALA A 676 -112.26 -46.20 71.32
C ALA A 676 -113.77 -45.88 71.27
N ASP A 677 -114.21 -45.03 70.33
CA ASP A 677 -115.63 -44.76 70.07
C ASP A 677 -116.35 -46.02 69.55
N LEU A 678 -115.71 -46.80 68.68
CA LEU A 678 -116.22 -48.09 68.21
C LEU A 678 -116.24 -49.15 69.32
N GLU A 679 -115.26 -49.18 70.22
CA GLU A 679 -115.26 -50.05 71.40
C GLU A 679 -116.34 -49.64 72.40
N ALA A 680 -116.61 -48.34 72.59
CA ALA A 680 -117.74 -47.86 73.37
C ALA A 680 -119.08 -48.31 72.76
N LEU A 681 -119.23 -48.19 71.44
CA LEU A 681 -120.39 -48.69 70.69
C LEU A 681 -120.50 -50.23 70.71
N GLN A 682 -119.39 -50.96 70.77
CA GLN A 682 -119.38 -52.41 70.97
C GLN A 682 -119.67 -52.81 72.42
N GLY A 683 -119.25 -52.04 73.42
CA GLY A 683 -119.63 -52.22 74.82
C GLY A 683 -121.15 -52.13 75.01
N VAL A 684 -121.79 -51.15 74.34
CA VAL A 684 -123.26 -51.03 74.26
C VAL A 684 -123.91 -52.23 73.54
N ARG A 685 -123.22 -52.87 72.59
CA ARG A 685 -123.69 -54.15 71.99
C ARG A 685 -123.41 -55.38 72.86
N LEU A 686 -122.35 -55.41 73.65
CA LEU A 686 -122.02 -56.55 74.52
C LEU A 686 -122.89 -56.61 75.79
N SER A 687 -123.53 -55.51 76.18
CA SER A 687 -124.72 -55.54 77.04
C SER A 687 -125.98 -56.13 76.34
N THR A 688 -125.91 -56.50 75.06
CA THR A 688 -127.06 -56.98 74.25
C THR A 688 -126.76 -58.14 73.27
N GLY A 689 -125.68 -58.90 73.46
CA GLY A 689 -125.55 -60.31 73.06
C GLY A 689 -125.16 -60.70 71.61
N ALA A 690 -125.00 -62.03 71.44
CA ALA A 690 -124.81 -62.81 70.22
C ALA A 690 -123.46 -62.75 69.46
N THR A 691 -122.59 -63.70 69.84
CA THR A 691 -121.60 -64.44 69.03
C THR A 691 -121.92 -64.65 67.54
N PHE A 692 -120.88 -64.66 66.67
CA PHE A 692 -120.79 -65.62 65.54
C PHE A 692 -119.34 -65.81 65.04
N ASP A 693 -119.06 -66.96 64.42
CA ASP A 693 -117.71 -67.48 64.12
C ASP A 693 -117.10 -67.14 62.74
N THR A 694 -115.76 -67.14 62.72
CA THR A 694 -114.79 -67.48 61.65
C THR A 694 -115.19 -67.45 60.16
N LYS A 695 -114.32 -66.87 59.30
CA LYS A 695 -113.49 -67.65 58.35
C LYS A 695 -112.28 -66.86 57.81
N THR A 696 -111.36 -67.57 57.12
CA THR A 696 -109.97 -67.16 56.83
C THR A 696 -109.63 -67.24 55.33
N ALA A 697 -108.90 -66.23 54.83
CA ALA A 697 -107.92 -66.26 53.73
C ALA A 697 -107.12 -64.93 53.84
N VAL A 698 -105.79 -64.81 53.84
CA VAL A 698 -104.66 -65.64 53.36
C VAL A 698 -104.57 -65.77 51.85
N GLU A 699 -103.80 -64.87 51.25
CA GLU A 699 -102.75 -65.22 50.28
C GLU A 699 -101.63 -64.18 50.30
N GLY A 700 -100.39 -64.67 50.22
CA GLY A 700 -99.13 -63.96 49.96
C GLY A 700 -98.25 -64.91 49.14
N HIS A 701 -97.18 -64.48 48.46
CA HIS A 701 -96.31 -63.32 48.70
C HIS A 701 -96.41 -62.21 47.66
#